data_AF-A0AAJ0H8K4-F1
#
_entry.id   AF-A0AAJ0H8K4-F1
#
_cell.length_a   1.000
_cell.length_b   1.000
_cell.length_c   1.000
_cell.angle_alpha   90.00
_cell.angle_beta   90.00
_cell.angle_gamma   90.00
#
_symmetry.space_group_name_H-M   'P 1'
#
loop_
_entity.id
_entity.type
_entity.pdbx_description
1 polymer ?
#
loop_
_entity_poly.entity_id
_entity_poly.type
_entity_poly.pdbx_seq_one_letter_code
_entity_poly.pdbx_strand_id
1 'polypeptide(L)'
;MAELSKNFETLQLHAGQDPDPTTKARAVPIYATTSFVFNDSAHGARLFGLKEFGNIYSRIMNPTVDVFEKRIAALEGGVAAVAASSGQAAQFMTIAALAQAGDNIVSTSNLYGGTYNQFKVLFPRLGITTKFVKGDKPEDLAAAIDDKTKAVYIEAIGNPQYNVPDFEAIAKVAHEHGVPVVVDNTFGAGGYFIRPIDHGADIVVHSATKWIGGHGTTIGGVIVDSGKFDWGANGKRFPQMVEPSEGYHGLKFWETFGPITFIIRVRVELLRDIGACLNPFAAQQLLLGIETLSLRAERHAQNALALAKWLEKNPAVTWVSYPGLESHKSHEIAKRYLKRGFGGVLSFGVKGGGAAGSAVVDGFKLISNLANVGDSKTLAIHPWTTTHEQLNDEEKVSSGVTEDLIRISVGTEHIDDIIADFEQAPNLPSRVPFTNSPPPRQPQPTTATATMRLNPLLPLFSFLTLAVASPQTAATTTITLRLPASHPLLPNPNTLAPATHATLSSLHKAKSAPLTVANTFVFRNVSAGSYLVDVHCATHAFAPLRVDVVPEIESDGLRVQAWETFRGNDWGNKGEAVPVGEGGLEVRVLGGKGYFMERSKFSVLSILKNPMILLGLVSMGIFIGMPYLVDNMDPEMRAEWEERQKTNPMNSIMGATSGGPGVGNFDVAGFLAGSSKKDEAGSGSGSGATTSSGKGESRKKR
;
A
#
# COMPACT_ATOMS: atom_id res chain seq x y z
N MET A 1 19.28 6.94 -20.98
CA MET A 1 19.80 7.64 -19.77
C MET A 1 20.69 6.78 -18.87
N ALA A 2 20.41 5.48 -18.64
CA ALA A 2 21.31 4.60 -17.86
C ALA A 2 22.73 4.46 -18.44
N GLU A 3 22.88 4.68 -19.75
CA GLU A 3 24.21 4.75 -20.40
C GLU A 3 25.01 6.02 -20.03
N LEU A 4 24.36 7.07 -19.52
CA LEU A 4 25.00 8.37 -19.26
C LEU A 4 25.58 8.50 -17.83
N SER A 5 25.07 7.74 -16.86
CA SER A 5 25.53 7.82 -15.47
C SER A 5 25.15 6.57 -14.67
N LYS A 6 26.08 6.10 -13.82
CA LYS A 6 25.85 5.06 -12.82
C LYS A 6 25.61 5.63 -11.41
N ASN A 7 25.56 6.96 -11.27
CA ASN A 7 25.43 7.62 -9.98
C ASN A 7 23.97 7.62 -9.50
N PHE A 8 23.77 7.23 -8.24
CA PHE A 8 22.46 7.04 -7.62
C PHE A 8 21.55 8.28 -7.75
N GLU A 9 22.10 9.47 -7.47
CA GLU A 9 21.37 10.74 -7.42
C GLU A 9 20.87 11.15 -8.81
N THR A 10 21.55 10.72 -9.88
CA THR A 10 21.08 10.90 -11.26
C THR A 10 20.05 9.84 -11.65
N LEU A 11 20.29 8.58 -11.27
CA LEU A 11 19.39 7.47 -11.59
C LEU A 11 18.03 7.63 -10.92
N GLN A 12 17.97 8.12 -9.68
CA GLN A 12 16.70 8.32 -8.96
C GLN A 12 15.78 9.35 -9.65
N LEU A 13 16.32 10.21 -10.52
CA LEU A 13 15.56 11.22 -11.26
C LEU A 13 15.20 10.79 -12.69
N HIS A 14 15.99 9.89 -13.30
CA HIS A 14 15.94 9.67 -14.75
C HIS A 14 15.82 8.22 -15.18
N ALA A 15 16.16 7.25 -14.34
CA ALA A 15 16.05 5.86 -14.72
C ALA A 15 14.59 5.47 -14.99
N GLY A 16 14.39 4.66 -16.03
CA GLY A 16 13.07 4.16 -16.44
C GLY A 16 12.18 5.14 -17.19
N GLN A 17 12.60 6.40 -17.38
CA GLN A 17 11.75 7.44 -17.95
C GLN A 17 12.43 8.21 -19.08
N ASP A 18 11.71 8.35 -20.19
CA ASP A 18 11.94 9.38 -21.20
C ASP A 18 10.74 10.36 -21.21
N PRO A 19 10.91 11.63 -21.67
CA PRO A 19 9.77 12.54 -21.83
C PRO A 19 8.69 11.91 -22.71
N ASP A 20 7.42 12.12 -22.36
CA ASP A 20 6.31 11.53 -23.11
C ASP A 20 6.40 11.89 -24.60
N PRO A 21 6.45 10.90 -25.52
CA PRO A 21 6.72 11.19 -26.92
C PRO A 21 5.62 12.01 -27.60
N THR A 22 4.39 11.94 -27.10
CA THR A 22 3.22 12.61 -27.69
C THR A 22 3.09 14.06 -27.24
N THR A 23 3.10 14.31 -25.94
CA THR A 23 2.84 15.61 -25.31
C THR A 23 4.12 16.33 -24.88
N LYS A 24 5.26 15.64 -24.88
CA LYS A 24 6.55 16.12 -24.34
C LYS A 24 6.53 16.45 -22.85
N ALA A 25 5.54 15.94 -22.11
CA ALA A 25 5.51 16.07 -20.66
C ALA A 25 6.79 15.50 -20.02
N ARG A 26 7.43 16.30 -19.15
CA ARG A 26 8.65 15.89 -18.46
C ARG A 26 8.36 15.04 -17.22
N ALA A 27 7.27 15.30 -16.51
CA ALA A 27 6.81 14.46 -15.41
C ALA A 27 6.23 13.15 -15.95
N VAL A 28 6.28 12.09 -15.14
CA VAL A 28 5.65 10.80 -15.48
C VAL A 28 4.13 10.98 -15.51
N PRO A 29 3.44 10.69 -16.63
CA PRO A 29 1.99 10.73 -16.66
C PRO A 29 1.38 9.64 -15.77
N ILE A 30 0.21 9.92 -15.19
CA ILE A 30 -0.60 8.92 -14.47
C ILE A 30 -1.53 8.24 -15.48
N TYR A 31 -1.22 7.01 -15.86
CA TYR A 31 -2.08 6.19 -16.71
C TYR A 31 -3.14 5.49 -15.86
N ALA A 32 -4.14 6.26 -15.42
CA ALA A 32 -5.30 5.77 -14.66
C ALA A 32 -6.30 5.00 -15.55
N THR A 33 -5.84 3.92 -16.17
CA THR A 33 -6.62 3.04 -17.05
C THR A 33 -6.52 1.60 -16.58
N THR A 34 -7.51 0.79 -16.95
CA THR A 34 -7.47 -0.67 -16.75
C THR A 34 -6.89 -1.38 -17.96
N SER A 35 -7.20 -0.91 -19.17
CA SER A 35 -7.04 -1.66 -20.43
C SER A 35 -6.34 -0.82 -21.48
N PHE A 36 -5.69 -1.49 -22.43
CA PHE A 36 -4.95 -0.87 -23.52
C PHE A 36 -5.44 -1.42 -24.86
N VAL A 37 -5.63 -0.53 -25.85
CA VAL A 37 -6.08 -0.88 -27.20
C VAL A 37 -4.97 -1.60 -27.94
N PHE A 38 -5.30 -2.70 -28.64
CA PHE A 38 -4.39 -3.37 -29.55
C PHE A 38 -4.44 -2.75 -30.94
N ASN A 39 -3.31 -2.74 -31.65
CA ASN A 39 -3.25 -2.32 -33.05
C ASN A 39 -4.16 -3.17 -33.94
N ASP A 40 -4.15 -4.49 -33.73
CA ASP A 40 -4.98 -5.48 -34.40
C ASP A 40 -5.02 -6.79 -33.57
N SER A 41 -5.82 -7.77 -34.00
CA SER A 41 -5.95 -9.07 -33.32
C SER A 41 -4.63 -9.86 -33.28
N ALA A 42 -3.76 -9.70 -34.28
CA ALA A 42 -2.48 -10.40 -34.32
C ALA A 42 -1.48 -9.82 -33.31
N HIS A 43 -1.48 -8.50 -33.10
CA HIS A 43 -0.75 -7.83 -32.03
C HIS A 43 -1.22 -8.33 -30.67
N GLY A 44 -2.53 -8.38 -30.42
CA GLY A 44 -3.07 -8.97 -29.19
C GLY A 44 -2.59 -10.41 -28.95
N ALA A 45 -2.64 -11.27 -29.98
CA ALA A 45 -2.16 -12.65 -29.89
C ALA A 45 -0.65 -12.76 -29.57
N ARG A 46 0.19 -11.87 -30.12
CA ARG A 46 1.63 -11.85 -29.81
C ARG A 46 1.90 -11.43 -28.37
N LEU A 47 1.16 -10.45 -27.85
CA LEU A 47 1.27 -10.02 -26.44
C LEU A 47 0.89 -11.14 -25.47
N PHE A 48 -0.26 -11.80 -25.67
CA PHE A 48 -0.69 -12.91 -24.81
C PHE A 48 0.22 -14.14 -24.92
N GLY A 49 0.81 -14.38 -26.10
CA GLY A 49 1.79 -15.43 -26.31
C GLY A 49 3.21 -15.10 -25.83
N LEU A 50 3.41 -13.95 -25.17
CA LEU A 50 4.71 -13.44 -24.72
C LEU A 50 5.77 -13.35 -25.84
N LYS A 51 5.34 -13.18 -27.09
CA LYS A 51 6.20 -13.02 -28.27
C LYS A 51 6.61 -11.57 -28.51
N GLU A 52 5.91 -10.65 -27.85
CA GLU A 52 6.12 -9.20 -27.90
C GLU A 52 5.81 -8.62 -26.52
N PHE A 53 6.66 -7.72 -26.03
CA PHE A 53 6.40 -6.99 -24.79
C PHE A 53 5.47 -5.81 -25.07
N GLY A 54 4.48 -5.61 -24.20
CA GLY A 54 3.56 -4.49 -24.32
C GLY A 54 2.46 -4.51 -23.26
N ASN A 55 1.67 -3.45 -23.24
CA ASN A 55 0.58 -3.30 -22.28
C ASN A 55 -0.65 -4.06 -22.76
N ILE A 56 -1.22 -4.88 -21.86
CA ILE A 56 -2.49 -5.60 -22.07
C ILE A 56 -3.53 -5.06 -21.10
N TYR A 57 -3.22 -5.16 -19.81
CA TYR A 57 -4.10 -4.81 -18.71
C TYR A 57 -3.29 -4.37 -17.49
N SER A 58 -3.73 -3.32 -16.79
CA SER A 58 -2.97 -2.67 -15.70
C SER A 58 -2.71 -3.58 -14.49
N ARG A 59 -3.44 -4.69 -14.34
CA ARG A 59 -3.16 -5.70 -13.30
C ARG A 59 -1.77 -6.34 -13.45
N ILE A 60 -1.22 -6.42 -14.66
CA ILE A 60 0.07 -7.05 -14.93
C ILE A 60 1.14 -6.08 -15.43
N MET A 61 0.75 -4.98 -16.08
CA MET A 61 1.67 -3.94 -16.56
C MET A 61 0.93 -2.63 -16.80
N ASN A 62 1.48 -1.52 -16.30
CA ASN A 62 0.97 -0.17 -16.48
C ASN A 62 2.15 0.79 -16.70
N PRO A 63 2.12 1.73 -17.66
CA PRO A 63 3.27 2.57 -17.96
C PRO A 63 3.78 3.43 -16.79
N THR A 64 2.90 3.93 -15.90
CA THR A 64 3.34 4.66 -14.71
C THR A 64 4.08 3.75 -13.74
N VAL A 65 3.58 2.52 -13.56
CA VAL A 65 4.18 1.49 -12.70
C VAL A 65 5.50 1.00 -13.28
N ASP A 66 5.59 0.84 -14.60
CA ASP A 66 6.80 0.41 -15.32
C ASP A 66 7.98 1.37 -15.11
N VAL A 67 7.73 2.69 -15.10
CA VAL A 67 8.78 3.69 -14.75
C VAL A 67 9.28 3.46 -13.33
N PHE A 68 8.37 3.25 -12.36
CA PHE A 68 8.72 2.96 -10.97
C PHE A 68 9.56 1.68 -10.84
N GLU A 69 9.14 0.59 -11.49
CA GLU A 69 9.84 -0.69 -11.52
C GLU A 69 11.26 -0.54 -12.10
N LYS A 70 11.38 0.05 -13.29
CA LYS A 70 12.68 0.27 -13.95
C LYS A 70 13.60 1.16 -13.13
N ARG A 71 13.05 2.18 -12.47
CA ARG A 71 13.83 3.11 -11.63
C ARG A 71 14.40 2.40 -10.41
N ILE A 72 13.59 1.64 -9.68
CA ILE A 72 14.08 0.87 -8.53
C ILE A 72 15.07 -0.21 -8.96
N ALA A 73 14.82 -0.93 -10.06
CA ALA A 73 15.78 -1.92 -10.57
C ALA A 73 17.16 -1.29 -10.84
N ALA A 74 17.19 -0.10 -11.47
CA ALA A 74 18.43 0.62 -11.71
C ALA A 74 19.13 1.08 -10.42
N LEU A 75 18.38 1.48 -9.39
CA LEU A 75 18.95 1.92 -8.11
C LEU A 75 19.56 0.75 -7.31
N GLU A 76 18.93 -0.41 -7.33
CA GLU A 76 19.43 -1.63 -6.69
C GLU A 76 20.52 -2.35 -7.51
N GLY A 77 20.68 -2.00 -8.80
CA GLY A 77 21.61 -2.69 -9.70
C GLY A 77 21.08 -4.03 -10.23
N GLY A 78 19.75 -4.20 -10.25
CA GLY A 78 19.07 -5.35 -10.82
C GLY A 78 18.75 -5.19 -12.32
N VAL A 79 18.28 -6.27 -12.93
CA VAL A 79 17.93 -6.31 -14.37
C VAL A 79 16.48 -5.92 -14.64
N ALA A 80 15.56 -6.20 -13.72
CA ALA A 80 14.16 -5.77 -13.79
C ALA A 80 13.49 -5.83 -12.42
N ALA A 81 12.27 -5.28 -12.33
CA ALA A 81 11.46 -5.32 -11.13
C ALA A 81 9.98 -5.52 -11.42
N VAL A 82 9.24 -5.94 -10.39
CA VAL A 82 7.77 -6.03 -10.37
C VAL A 82 7.26 -5.35 -9.11
N ALA A 83 6.37 -4.36 -9.29
CA ALA A 83 5.71 -3.67 -8.20
C ALA A 83 4.52 -4.47 -7.67
N ALA A 84 4.30 -4.36 -6.36
CA ALA A 84 3.24 -5.04 -5.63
C ALA A 84 2.41 -4.04 -4.81
N SER A 85 1.20 -4.45 -4.42
CA SER A 85 0.30 -3.64 -3.61
C SER A 85 0.85 -3.31 -2.21
N SER A 86 1.83 -4.06 -1.71
CA SER A 86 2.51 -3.84 -0.43
C SER A 86 3.84 -4.60 -0.37
N GLY A 87 4.72 -4.29 0.59
CA GLY A 87 5.93 -5.08 0.85
C GLY A 87 5.63 -6.54 1.21
N GLN A 88 4.57 -6.79 1.98
CA GLN A 88 4.11 -8.15 2.30
C GLN A 88 3.66 -8.92 1.05
N ALA A 89 3.05 -8.25 0.08
CA ALA A 89 2.70 -8.86 -1.21
C ALA A 89 3.94 -9.13 -2.07
N ALA A 90 4.93 -8.23 -2.07
CA ALA A 90 6.20 -8.45 -2.77
C ALA A 90 6.94 -9.69 -2.23
N GLN A 91 7.06 -9.80 -0.91
CA GLN A 91 7.62 -10.98 -0.25
C GLN A 91 6.80 -12.25 -0.56
N PHE A 92 5.47 -12.17 -0.45
CA PHE A 92 4.60 -13.32 -0.73
C PHE A 92 4.78 -13.85 -2.16
N MET A 93 4.68 -12.96 -3.16
CA MET A 93 4.84 -13.35 -4.57
C MET A 93 6.23 -13.89 -4.87
N THR A 94 7.27 -13.37 -4.19
CA THR A 94 8.65 -13.89 -4.32
C THR A 94 8.73 -15.34 -3.85
N ILE A 95 8.27 -15.63 -2.64
CA ILE A 95 8.32 -17.01 -2.11
C ILE A 95 7.40 -17.93 -2.89
N ALA A 96 6.20 -17.49 -3.26
CA ALA A 96 5.26 -18.28 -4.06
C ALA A 96 5.77 -18.58 -5.49
N ALA A 97 6.66 -17.75 -6.05
CA ALA A 97 7.31 -18.04 -7.34
C ALA A 97 8.40 -19.11 -7.23
N LEU A 98 9.01 -19.26 -6.05
CA LEU A 98 10.13 -20.16 -5.77
C LEU A 98 9.69 -21.51 -5.18
N ALA A 99 8.64 -21.50 -4.34
CA ALA A 99 8.23 -22.63 -3.51
C ALA A 99 6.74 -22.96 -3.68
N GLN A 100 6.43 -24.23 -3.53
CA GLN A 100 5.07 -24.78 -3.54
C GLN A 100 4.84 -25.70 -2.34
N ALA A 101 3.63 -26.27 -2.22
CA ALA A 101 3.31 -27.19 -1.14
C ALA A 101 4.31 -28.37 -1.08
N GLY A 102 4.86 -28.63 0.11
CA GLY A 102 5.90 -29.63 0.37
C GLY A 102 7.33 -29.09 0.32
N ASP A 103 7.53 -27.84 -0.09
CA ASP A 103 8.84 -27.19 -0.06
C ASP A 103 9.09 -26.44 1.26
N ASN A 104 10.34 -26.02 1.46
CA ASN A 104 10.71 -25.15 2.57
C ASN A 104 11.60 -23.97 2.14
N ILE A 105 11.71 -22.97 3.01
CA ILE A 105 12.73 -21.93 2.96
C ILE A 105 13.53 -21.91 4.26
N VAL A 106 14.76 -21.41 4.20
CA VAL A 106 15.59 -21.14 5.38
C VAL A 106 15.59 -19.63 5.61
N SER A 107 15.39 -19.18 6.85
CA SER A 107 15.41 -17.76 7.17
C SER A 107 15.99 -17.51 8.55
N THR A 108 16.61 -16.34 8.76
CA THR A 108 16.99 -15.91 10.11
C THR A 108 15.74 -15.64 10.95
N SER A 109 15.87 -15.63 12.27
CA SER A 109 14.83 -15.14 13.18
C SER A 109 14.76 -13.60 13.28
N ASN A 110 15.75 -12.89 12.75
CA ASN A 110 15.91 -11.44 12.89
C ASN A 110 15.11 -10.72 11.78
N LEU A 111 13.79 -10.85 11.85
CA LEU A 111 12.86 -10.38 10.84
C LEU A 111 11.90 -9.33 11.39
N TYR A 112 11.34 -8.55 10.48
CA TYR A 112 10.10 -7.82 10.72
C TYR A 112 9.00 -8.78 11.21
N GLY A 113 8.29 -8.41 12.28
CA GLY A 113 7.28 -9.26 12.91
C GLY A 113 6.17 -9.73 11.94
N GLY A 114 5.77 -8.88 10.98
CA GLY A 114 4.81 -9.28 9.95
C GLY A 114 5.35 -10.36 9.01
N THR A 115 6.63 -10.26 8.63
CA THR A 115 7.36 -11.26 7.81
C THR A 115 7.51 -12.57 8.57
N TYR A 116 7.92 -12.51 9.85
CA TYR A 116 7.99 -13.68 10.71
C TYR A 116 6.62 -14.38 10.82
N ASN A 117 5.54 -13.62 11.06
CA ASN A 117 4.19 -14.17 11.13
C ASN A 117 3.72 -14.74 9.77
N GLN A 118 4.05 -14.09 8.65
CA GLN A 118 3.75 -14.61 7.32
C GLN A 118 4.40 -16.00 7.13
N PHE A 119 5.68 -16.14 7.49
CA PHE A 119 6.45 -17.39 7.42
C PHE A 119 5.98 -18.47 8.41
N LYS A 120 5.69 -18.10 9.66
CA LYS A 120 5.30 -19.05 10.73
C LYS A 120 3.84 -19.50 10.62
N VAL A 121 2.93 -18.65 10.14
CA VAL A 121 1.48 -18.87 10.24
C VAL A 121 0.80 -18.99 8.87
N LEU A 122 1.10 -18.10 7.93
CA LEU A 122 0.40 -18.10 6.63
C LEU A 122 0.94 -19.19 5.70
N PHE A 123 2.24 -19.24 5.46
CA PHE A 123 2.84 -20.18 4.51
C PHE A 123 2.59 -21.66 4.83
N PRO A 124 2.61 -22.10 6.11
CA PRO A 124 2.29 -23.50 6.42
C PRO A 124 0.87 -23.91 6.01
N ARG A 125 -0.09 -22.98 5.98
CA ARG A 125 -1.45 -23.23 5.47
C ARG A 125 -1.48 -23.47 3.96
N LEU A 126 -0.45 -22.99 3.25
CA LEU A 126 -0.22 -23.22 1.83
C LEU A 126 0.76 -24.37 1.58
N GLY A 127 1.15 -25.10 2.63
CA GLY A 127 2.07 -26.23 2.56
C GLY A 127 3.55 -25.85 2.40
N ILE A 128 3.91 -24.57 2.54
CA ILE A 128 5.31 -24.11 2.51
C ILE A 128 5.77 -23.89 3.95
N THR A 129 6.90 -24.48 4.33
CA THR A 129 7.42 -24.37 5.70
C THR A 129 8.68 -23.50 5.77
N THR A 130 8.93 -22.89 6.93
CA THR A 130 10.14 -22.10 7.16
C THR A 130 10.98 -22.72 8.26
N LYS A 131 12.26 -22.95 7.98
CA LYS A 131 13.27 -23.32 8.98
C LYS A 131 13.95 -22.05 9.49
N PHE A 132 13.62 -21.66 10.71
CA PHE A 132 14.21 -20.49 11.34
C PHE A 132 15.56 -20.81 11.96
N VAL A 133 16.59 -20.05 11.58
CA VAL A 133 17.93 -20.10 12.15
C VAL A 133 18.11 -18.91 13.10
N LYS A 134 18.70 -19.15 14.27
CA LYS A 134 18.95 -18.09 15.25
C LYS A 134 20.22 -17.33 14.86
N GLY A 135 20.08 -16.03 14.55
CA GLY A 135 21.18 -15.20 14.05
C GLY A 135 21.40 -15.35 12.54
N ASP A 136 22.57 -14.94 12.06
CA ASP A 136 22.91 -14.77 10.64
C ASP A 136 24.23 -15.44 10.26
N LYS A 137 24.66 -16.46 11.02
CA LYS A 137 25.87 -17.22 10.71
C LYS A 137 25.69 -18.05 9.42
N PRO A 138 26.62 -17.95 8.45
CA PRO A 138 26.54 -18.72 7.21
C PRO A 138 26.48 -20.23 7.44
N GLU A 139 27.19 -20.76 8.43
CA GLU A 139 27.26 -22.20 8.69
C GLU A 139 25.93 -22.75 9.20
N ASP A 140 25.24 -21.99 10.06
CA ASP A 140 23.94 -22.38 10.61
C ASP A 140 22.85 -22.32 9.52
N LEU A 141 22.94 -21.35 8.60
CA LEU A 141 22.07 -21.27 7.43
C LEU A 141 22.31 -22.46 6.48
N ALA A 142 23.57 -22.77 6.17
CA ALA A 142 23.94 -23.90 5.32
C ALA A 142 23.45 -25.23 5.90
N ALA A 143 23.61 -25.46 7.21
CA ALA A 143 23.18 -26.68 7.88
C ALA A 143 21.65 -26.89 7.84
N ALA A 144 20.86 -25.83 7.65
CA ALA A 144 19.41 -25.91 7.55
C ALA A 144 18.90 -26.22 6.12
N ILE A 145 19.75 -26.08 5.10
CA ILE A 145 19.40 -26.31 3.69
C ILE A 145 19.25 -27.82 3.43
N ASP A 146 18.19 -28.19 2.72
CA ASP A 146 17.96 -29.54 2.19
C ASP A 146 17.53 -29.53 0.73
N ASP A 147 17.20 -30.70 0.18
CA ASP A 147 16.76 -30.88 -1.22
C ASP A 147 15.43 -30.17 -1.55
N LYS A 148 14.67 -29.76 -0.53
CA LYS A 148 13.38 -29.07 -0.66
C LYS A 148 13.48 -27.57 -0.37
N THR A 149 14.63 -27.07 0.09
CA THR A 149 14.85 -25.64 0.32
C THR A 149 14.83 -24.85 -0.99
N LYS A 150 14.07 -23.76 -1.05
CA LYS A 150 13.89 -22.92 -2.24
C LYS A 150 14.44 -21.51 -2.15
N ALA A 151 14.75 -21.06 -0.94
CA ALA A 151 15.36 -19.76 -0.71
C ALA A 151 16.07 -19.72 0.65
N VAL A 152 17.12 -18.91 0.73
CA VAL A 152 17.61 -18.33 1.98
C VAL A 152 17.08 -16.90 2.07
N TYR A 153 16.36 -16.56 3.14
CA TYR A 153 15.76 -15.24 3.34
C TYR A 153 16.39 -14.50 4.52
N ILE A 154 16.91 -13.30 4.26
CA ILE A 154 17.53 -12.42 5.26
C ILE A 154 17.04 -10.97 5.09
N GLU A 155 17.19 -10.13 6.12
CA GLU A 155 16.99 -8.68 6.01
C GLU A 155 18.34 -7.98 5.98
N ALA A 156 18.46 -6.89 5.21
CA ALA A 156 19.72 -6.16 5.11
C ALA A 156 20.16 -5.52 6.44
N ILE A 157 19.19 -5.10 7.24
CA ILE A 157 19.37 -4.68 8.63
C ILE A 157 18.23 -5.33 9.42
N GLY A 158 18.55 -6.36 10.22
CA GLY A 158 17.54 -7.17 10.91
C GLY A 158 16.85 -6.40 12.04
N ASN A 159 15.53 -6.56 12.17
CA ASN A 159 14.75 -5.95 13.25
C ASN A 159 14.48 -6.97 14.39
N PRO A 160 14.52 -6.59 15.69
CA PRO A 160 14.83 -5.28 16.28
C PRO A 160 16.31 -5.07 16.63
N GLN A 161 17.19 -6.03 16.36
CA GLN A 161 18.58 -5.99 16.82
C GLN A 161 19.53 -5.14 15.97
N TYR A 162 19.11 -4.74 14.78
CA TYR A 162 19.90 -4.03 13.77
C TYR A 162 21.20 -4.73 13.39
N ASN A 163 21.20 -6.07 13.43
CA ASN A 163 22.31 -6.84 12.91
C ASN A 163 22.41 -6.66 11.38
N VAL A 164 23.64 -6.57 10.89
CA VAL A 164 23.95 -6.54 9.45
C VAL A 164 24.59 -7.88 9.10
N PRO A 165 23.94 -8.73 8.28
CA PRO A 165 24.48 -10.03 7.90
C PRO A 165 25.75 -9.94 7.04
N ASP A 166 26.53 -11.02 7.00
CA ASP A 166 27.60 -11.20 6.01
C ASP A 166 27.00 -11.70 4.68
N PHE A 167 26.57 -10.75 3.84
CA PHE A 167 25.89 -11.06 2.58
C PHE A 167 26.73 -11.98 1.66
N GLU A 168 28.04 -11.73 1.57
CA GLU A 168 28.92 -12.46 0.66
C GLU A 168 29.12 -13.90 1.14
N ALA A 169 29.34 -14.09 2.44
CA ALA A 169 29.48 -15.43 3.01
C ALA A 169 28.16 -16.22 2.94
N ILE A 170 27.02 -15.58 3.20
CA ILE A 170 25.69 -16.20 3.10
C ILE A 170 25.36 -16.58 1.65
N ALA A 171 25.58 -15.66 0.69
CA ALA A 171 25.38 -15.93 -0.72
C ALA A 171 26.22 -17.12 -1.19
N LYS A 172 27.50 -17.13 -0.82
CA LYS A 172 28.41 -18.23 -1.16
C LYS A 172 27.87 -19.58 -0.70
N VAL A 173 27.52 -19.74 0.59
CA VAL A 173 27.06 -21.04 1.11
C VAL A 173 25.69 -21.46 0.54
N ALA A 174 24.80 -20.49 0.25
CA ALA A 174 23.51 -20.78 -0.37
C ALA A 174 23.69 -21.25 -1.83
N HIS A 175 24.55 -20.57 -2.59
CA HIS A 175 24.87 -20.91 -3.98
C HIS A 175 25.57 -22.26 -4.11
N GLU A 176 26.44 -22.63 -3.17
CA GLU A 176 27.04 -23.98 -3.08
C GLU A 176 25.98 -25.11 -3.01
N HIS A 177 24.77 -24.80 -2.51
CA HIS A 177 23.63 -25.73 -2.46
C HIS A 177 22.60 -25.51 -3.58
N GLY A 178 22.87 -24.59 -4.51
CA GLY A 178 21.96 -24.24 -5.60
C GLY A 178 20.69 -23.54 -5.12
N VAL A 179 20.77 -22.74 -4.05
CA VAL A 179 19.63 -22.02 -3.46
C VAL A 179 19.83 -20.51 -3.61
N PRO A 180 18.83 -19.75 -4.11
CA PRO A 180 18.94 -18.29 -4.23
C PRO A 180 18.81 -17.60 -2.87
N VAL A 181 19.48 -16.46 -2.72
CA VAL A 181 19.35 -15.56 -1.57
C VAL A 181 18.37 -14.43 -1.88
N VAL A 182 17.34 -14.33 -1.04
CA VAL A 182 16.36 -13.25 -1.05
C VAL A 182 16.69 -12.30 0.11
N VAL A 183 16.89 -11.02 -0.21
CA VAL A 183 17.18 -9.98 0.78
C VAL A 183 16.04 -8.97 0.85
N ASP A 184 15.43 -8.81 2.03
CA ASP A 184 14.61 -7.63 2.31
C ASP A 184 15.52 -6.43 2.53
N ASN A 185 15.58 -5.54 1.54
CA ASN A 185 16.41 -4.34 1.59
C ASN A 185 15.59 -3.09 1.92
N THR A 186 14.44 -3.22 2.59
CA THR A 186 13.62 -2.09 3.01
C THR A 186 14.45 -1.06 3.78
N PHE A 187 15.27 -1.50 4.74
CA PHE A 187 16.17 -0.65 5.52
C PHE A 187 17.40 -0.14 4.76
N GLY A 188 17.72 -0.72 3.60
CA GLY A 188 18.71 -0.20 2.67
C GLY A 188 18.22 1.01 1.85
N ALA A 189 16.94 1.37 2.01
CA ALA A 189 16.32 2.55 1.40
C ALA A 189 16.47 2.58 -0.14
N GLY A 190 16.01 1.52 -0.81
CA GLY A 190 16.00 1.42 -2.27
C GLY A 190 17.40 1.46 -2.89
N GLY A 191 18.37 0.80 -2.26
CA GLY A 191 19.73 0.69 -2.73
C GLY A 191 20.68 1.77 -2.22
N TYR A 192 20.18 2.78 -1.48
CA TYR A 192 20.99 3.93 -1.10
C TYR A 192 22.07 3.56 -0.06
N PHE A 193 21.69 2.91 1.04
CA PHE A 193 22.66 2.55 2.07
C PHE A 193 23.49 1.32 1.66
N ILE A 194 22.86 0.38 0.96
CA ILE A 194 23.46 -0.86 0.47
C ILE A 194 22.67 -1.36 -0.73
N ARG A 195 23.38 -1.93 -1.71
CA ARG A 195 22.82 -2.74 -2.81
C ARG A 195 23.21 -4.20 -2.59
N PRO A 196 22.37 -5.05 -1.99
CA PRO A 196 22.72 -6.44 -1.70
C PRO A 196 23.10 -7.26 -2.94
N ILE A 197 22.61 -6.86 -4.12
CA ILE A 197 22.95 -7.48 -5.42
C ILE A 197 24.44 -7.38 -5.74
N ASP A 198 25.13 -6.33 -5.27
CA ASP A 198 26.58 -6.19 -5.41
C ASP A 198 27.36 -7.20 -4.55
N HIS A 199 26.69 -7.81 -3.57
CA HIS A 199 27.27 -8.72 -2.57
C HIS A 199 26.69 -10.14 -2.65
N GLY A 200 26.09 -10.51 -3.78
CA GLY A 200 25.67 -11.88 -4.08
C GLY A 200 24.18 -12.18 -3.82
N ALA A 201 23.36 -11.20 -3.43
CA ALA A 201 21.92 -11.40 -3.38
C ALA A 201 21.34 -11.61 -4.78
N ASP A 202 20.43 -12.58 -4.92
CA ASP A 202 19.82 -12.92 -6.20
C ASP A 202 18.52 -12.15 -6.43
N ILE A 203 17.76 -11.95 -5.36
CA ILE A 203 16.46 -11.27 -5.36
C ILE A 203 16.44 -10.29 -4.20
N VAL A 204 15.98 -9.07 -4.47
CA VAL A 204 15.77 -8.04 -3.44
C VAL A 204 14.27 -7.73 -3.36
N VAL A 205 13.75 -7.63 -2.15
CA VAL A 205 12.38 -7.16 -1.91
C VAL A 205 12.38 -5.90 -1.05
N HIS A 206 11.41 -5.02 -1.29
CA HIS A 206 11.16 -3.86 -0.45
C HIS A 206 9.69 -3.69 -0.11
N SER A 207 9.45 -3.20 1.11
CA SER A 207 8.29 -2.36 1.38
C SER A 207 8.56 -0.94 0.89
N ALA A 208 8.09 -0.62 -0.33
CA ALA A 208 8.15 0.73 -0.90
C ALA A 208 7.41 1.78 -0.05
N THR A 209 6.50 1.34 0.83
CA THR A 209 5.82 2.14 1.86
C THR A 209 6.77 2.95 2.76
N LYS A 210 8.01 2.47 2.97
CA LYS A 210 8.98 3.05 3.92
C LYS A 210 9.80 4.13 3.21
N TRP A 211 11.13 4.09 3.26
CA TRP A 211 11.98 5.16 2.74
C TRP A 211 11.82 5.49 1.25
N ILE A 212 11.48 4.51 0.41
CA ILE A 212 11.20 4.73 -1.01
C ILE A 212 10.07 5.77 -1.17
N GLY A 213 8.92 5.52 -0.53
CA GLY A 213 7.81 6.48 -0.49
C GLY A 213 8.11 7.69 0.40
N GLY A 214 8.63 7.49 1.61
CA GLY A 214 9.22 8.50 2.48
C GLY A 214 8.25 9.44 3.22
N HIS A 215 6.99 9.51 2.80
CA HIS A 215 6.07 10.57 3.25
C HIS A 215 4.87 10.07 4.07
N GLY A 216 4.81 8.76 4.36
CA GLY A 216 3.72 8.16 5.14
C GLY A 216 2.36 8.12 4.42
N THR A 217 2.34 8.24 3.08
CA THR A 217 1.10 8.40 2.30
C THR A 217 0.66 7.16 1.54
N THR A 218 1.57 6.27 1.18
CA THR A 218 1.33 5.24 0.15
C THR A 218 1.86 3.89 0.61
N ILE A 219 1.01 2.87 0.57
CA ILE A 219 1.45 1.47 0.73
C ILE A 219 1.86 0.92 -0.64
N GLY A 220 3.02 0.28 -0.69
CA GLY A 220 3.52 -0.38 -1.89
C GLY A 220 4.67 -1.33 -1.58
N GLY A 221 4.93 -2.23 -2.52
CA GLY A 221 6.10 -3.12 -2.50
C GLY A 221 6.74 -3.23 -3.87
N VAL A 222 7.95 -3.77 -3.91
CA VAL A 222 8.66 -4.04 -5.16
C VAL A 222 9.61 -5.21 -4.98
N ILE A 223 9.68 -6.05 -6.00
CA ILE A 223 10.60 -7.18 -6.14
C ILE A 223 11.59 -6.79 -7.23
N VAL A 224 12.89 -6.93 -6.97
CA VAL A 224 13.97 -6.67 -7.92
C VAL A 224 14.74 -7.95 -8.15
N ASP A 225 14.92 -8.31 -9.41
CA ASP A 225 15.69 -9.46 -9.84
C ASP A 225 17.10 -9.02 -10.24
N SER A 226 18.11 -9.71 -9.70
CA SER A 226 19.51 -9.47 -10.08
C SER A 226 19.84 -9.98 -11.48
N GLY A 227 19.13 -10.99 -11.96
CA GLY A 227 19.45 -11.74 -13.17
C GLY A 227 20.74 -12.56 -13.08
N LYS A 228 21.30 -12.75 -11.88
CA LYS A 228 22.58 -13.43 -11.67
C LYS A 228 22.46 -14.90 -11.30
N PHE A 229 21.32 -15.32 -10.74
CA PHE A 229 21.09 -16.71 -10.37
C PHE A 229 20.87 -17.58 -11.62
N ASP A 230 21.67 -18.64 -11.76
CA ASP A 230 21.54 -19.57 -12.89
C ASP A 230 20.39 -20.56 -12.64
N TRP A 231 19.20 -20.21 -13.11
CA TRP A 231 18.02 -21.08 -13.04
C TRP A 231 18.17 -22.35 -13.87
N GLY A 232 18.98 -22.33 -14.93
CA GLY A 232 19.24 -23.48 -15.80
C GLY A 232 20.05 -24.55 -15.08
N ALA A 233 21.18 -24.17 -14.49
CA ALA A 233 22.03 -25.06 -13.70
C ALA A 233 21.27 -25.65 -12.49
N ASN A 234 20.31 -24.91 -11.93
CA ASN A 234 19.51 -25.31 -10.78
C ASN A 234 18.11 -25.83 -11.15
N GLY A 235 17.89 -26.19 -12.42
CA GLY A 235 16.58 -26.59 -12.95
C GLY A 235 15.94 -27.80 -12.25
N LYS A 236 16.74 -28.74 -11.73
CA LYS A 236 16.22 -29.87 -10.92
C LYS A 236 15.52 -29.39 -9.64
N ARG A 237 16.04 -28.33 -9.01
CA ARG A 237 15.46 -27.73 -7.81
C ARG A 237 14.30 -26.81 -8.18
N PHE A 238 14.36 -26.13 -9.33
CA PHE A 238 13.35 -25.20 -9.79
C PHE A 238 12.77 -25.62 -11.15
N PRO A 239 12.09 -26.78 -11.24
CA PRO A 239 11.57 -27.28 -12.51
C PRO A 239 10.61 -26.28 -13.16
N GLN A 240 9.86 -25.52 -12.36
CA GLN A 240 8.96 -24.48 -12.85
C GLN A 240 9.64 -23.34 -13.63
N MET A 241 10.97 -23.19 -13.53
CA MET A 241 11.74 -22.21 -14.29
C MET A 241 12.20 -22.73 -15.66
N VAL A 242 12.35 -24.05 -15.80
CA VAL A 242 13.01 -24.68 -16.97
C VAL A 242 12.10 -25.63 -17.76
N GLU A 243 11.12 -26.24 -17.10
CA GLU A 243 10.16 -27.16 -17.71
C GLU A 243 9.03 -26.39 -18.43
N PRO A 244 8.33 -27.05 -19.37
CA PRO A 244 7.19 -26.44 -20.07
C PRO A 244 6.09 -25.98 -19.11
N SER A 245 5.71 -24.70 -19.15
CA SER A 245 4.62 -24.15 -18.34
C SER A 245 3.26 -24.47 -18.95
N GLU A 246 2.39 -25.12 -18.17
CA GLU A 246 1.00 -25.42 -18.56
C GLU A 246 0.20 -24.13 -18.78
N GLY A 247 0.36 -23.14 -17.90
CA GLY A 247 -0.33 -21.83 -17.99
C GLY A 247 0.05 -21.00 -19.22
N TYR A 248 1.13 -21.39 -19.90
CA TYR A 248 1.66 -20.72 -21.09
C TYR A 248 1.91 -21.69 -22.26
N HIS A 249 1.06 -22.71 -22.41
CA HIS A 249 1.03 -23.62 -23.56
C HIS A 249 2.37 -24.31 -23.88
N GLY A 250 3.10 -24.71 -22.84
CA GLY A 250 4.39 -25.40 -22.94
C GLY A 250 5.60 -24.47 -23.10
N LEU A 251 5.43 -23.16 -22.87
CA LEU A 251 6.54 -22.21 -22.87
C LEU A 251 7.58 -22.60 -21.81
N LYS A 252 8.85 -22.66 -22.20
CA LYS A 252 9.97 -22.85 -21.28
C LYS A 252 10.57 -21.49 -20.93
N PHE A 253 10.38 -21.04 -19.69
CA PHE A 253 10.73 -19.69 -19.28
C PHE A 253 12.23 -19.41 -19.37
N TRP A 254 13.08 -20.31 -18.88
CA TRP A 254 14.55 -20.13 -18.93
C TRP A 254 15.08 -20.08 -20.37
N GLU A 255 14.60 -20.96 -21.23
CA GLU A 255 15.00 -20.97 -22.65
C GLU A 255 14.59 -19.68 -23.38
N THR A 256 13.44 -19.12 -23.01
CA THR A 256 12.87 -17.94 -23.68
C THR A 256 13.46 -16.62 -23.15
N PHE A 257 13.60 -16.49 -21.83
CA PHE A 257 13.89 -15.22 -21.18
C PHE A 257 15.26 -15.15 -20.53
N GLY A 258 15.96 -16.28 -20.36
CA GLY A 258 17.27 -16.35 -19.74
C GLY A 258 17.32 -15.60 -18.40
N PRO A 259 18.28 -14.65 -18.21
CA PRO A 259 18.49 -13.98 -16.92
C PRO A 259 17.24 -13.34 -16.27
N ILE A 260 16.21 -12.94 -17.02
CA ILE A 260 15.01 -12.29 -16.46
C ILE A 260 13.85 -13.28 -16.20
N THR A 261 14.10 -14.59 -16.25
CA THR A 261 13.07 -15.62 -16.10
C THR A 261 12.26 -15.49 -14.82
N PHE A 262 12.93 -15.27 -13.68
CA PHE A 262 12.25 -15.20 -12.38
C PHE A 262 11.24 -14.04 -12.35
N ILE A 263 11.68 -12.83 -12.68
CA ILE A 263 10.81 -11.65 -12.61
C ILE A 263 9.67 -11.67 -13.64
N ILE A 264 9.89 -12.28 -14.81
CA ILE A 264 8.82 -12.51 -15.78
C ILE A 264 7.78 -13.48 -15.21
N ARG A 265 8.19 -14.61 -14.62
CA ARG A 265 7.24 -15.54 -13.98
C ARG A 265 6.46 -14.89 -12.86
N VAL A 266 7.11 -14.10 -12.01
CA VAL A 266 6.43 -13.28 -10.99
C VAL A 266 5.35 -12.41 -11.61
N ARG A 267 5.62 -11.73 -12.73
CA ARG A 267 4.63 -10.87 -13.41
C ARG A 267 3.48 -11.65 -14.03
N VAL A 268 3.80 -12.71 -14.77
CA VAL A 268 2.84 -13.34 -15.68
C VAL A 268 2.03 -14.45 -15.01
N GLU A 269 2.55 -15.09 -13.96
CA GLU A 269 1.81 -16.08 -13.17
C GLU A 269 1.33 -15.46 -11.86
N LEU A 270 2.24 -15.02 -10.99
CA LEU A 270 1.89 -14.64 -9.61
C LEU A 270 1.08 -13.34 -9.56
N LEU A 271 1.59 -12.25 -10.10
CA LEU A 271 0.91 -10.96 -10.12
C LEU A 271 -0.41 -11.03 -10.90
N ARG A 272 -0.42 -11.79 -12.00
CA ARG A 272 -1.62 -12.06 -12.79
C ARG A 272 -2.68 -12.74 -11.92
N ASP A 273 -2.38 -13.87 -11.32
CA ASP A 273 -3.43 -14.74 -10.77
C ASP A 273 -3.78 -14.40 -9.32
N ILE A 274 -2.82 -13.88 -8.53
CA ILE A 274 -3.07 -13.35 -7.17
C ILE A 274 -3.67 -11.95 -7.25
N GLY A 275 -3.28 -11.13 -8.24
CA GLY A 275 -3.83 -9.80 -8.46
C GLY A 275 -3.36 -8.73 -7.47
N ALA A 276 -2.24 -8.93 -6.78
CA ALA A 276 -1.69 -7.98 -5.81
C ALA A 276 -0.94 -6.80 -6.48
N CYS A 277 -1.57 -6.14 -7.44
CA CYS A 277 -0.96 -5.09 -8.26
C CYS A 277 -0.93 -3.71 -7.59
N LEU A 278 0.11 -2.94 -7.88
CA LEU A 278 0.23 -1.54 -7.48
C LEU A 278 -0.63 -0.66 -8.41
N ASN A 279 -1.39 0.28 -7.84
CA ASN A 279 -2.18 1.21 -8.64
C ASN A 279 -1.32 2.39 -9.18
N PRO A 280 -1.67 2.99 -10.33
CA PRO A 280 -0.84 4.02 -10.97
C PRO A 280 -0.70 5.31 -10.16
N PHE A 281 -1.68 5.66 -9.31
CA PHE A 281 -1.58 6.83 -8.43
C PHE A 281 -0.53 6.60 -7.33
N ALA A 282 -0.55 5.41 -6.72
CA ALA A 282 0.45 4.99 -5.75
C ALA A 282 1.85 4.93 -6.37
N ALA A 283 1.99 4.35 -7.57
CA ALA A 283 3.27 4.36 -8.29
C ALA A 283 3.79 5.78 -8.51
N GLN A 284 2.92 6.73 -8.87
CA GLN A 284 3.35 8.11 -9.04
C GLN A 284 3.75 8.79 -7.71
N GLN A 285 3.04 8.52 -6.61
CA GLN A 285 3.45 9.03 -5.29
C GLN A 285 4.81 8.46 -4.87
N LEU A 286 5.06 7.18 -5.14
CA LEU A 286 6.35 6.55 -4.85
C LEU A 286 7.47 7.12 -5.73
N LEU A 287 7.20 7.43 -7.00
CA LEU A 287 8.16 8.11 -7.88
C LEU A 287 8.58 9.47 -7.33
N LEU A 288 7.64 10.28 -6.85
CA LEU A 288 7.94 11.56 -6.18
C LEU A 288 8.78 11.35 -4.92
N GLY A 289 8.51 10.28 -4.16
CA GLY A 289 9.37 9.85 -3.05
C GLY A 289 10.80 9.58 -3.50
N ILE A 290 10.99 8.75 -4.53
CA ILE A 290 12.30 8.34 -5.05
C ILE A 290 13.16 9.54 -5.48
N GLU A 291 12.56 10.57 -6.08
CA GLU A 291 13.30 11.74 -6.57
C GLU A 291 14.10 12.47 -5.48
N THR A 292 13.69 12.33 -4.22
CA THR A 292 14.35 12.92 -3.04
C THR A 292 14.98 11.88 -2.10
N LEU A 293 15.07 10.62 -2.51
CA LEU A 293 15.47 9.51 -1.65
C LEU A 293 16.85 9.69 -1.04
N SER A 294 17.87 9.98 -1.85
CA SER A 294 19.24 10.25 -1.35
C SER A 294 19.28 11.38 -0.34
N LEU A 295 18.66 12.53 -0.66
CA LEU A 295 18.63 13.71 0.21
C LEU A 295 18.00 13.40 1.58
N ARG A 296 16.88 12.67 1.58
CA ARG A 296 16.20 12.24 2.81
C ARG A 296 17.04 11.23 3.57
N ALA A 297 17.59 10.23 2.89
CA ALA A 297 18.39 9.17 3.49
C ALA A 297 19.65 9.71 4.20
N GLU A 298 20.33 10.70 3.59
CA GLU A 298 21.46 11.41 4.22
C GLU A 298 21.04 12.07 5.52
N ARG A 299 19.95 12.84 5.50
CA ARG A 299 19.45 13.51 6.70
C ARG A 299 19.00 12.52 7.77
N HIS A 300 18.31 11.44 7.40
CA HIS A 300 17.95 10.36 8.32
C HIS A 300 19.18 9.77 9.00
N ALA A 301 20.22 9.42 8.24
CA ALA A 301 21.44 8.82 8.79
C ALA A 301 22.23 9.78 9.69
N GLN A 302 22.32 11.06 9.30
CA GLN A 302 22.95 12.12 10.10
C GLN A 302 22.23 12.30 11.44
N ASN A 303 20.91 12.47 11.40
CA ASN A 303 20.09 12.64 12.60
C ASN A 303 20.15 11.40 13.49
N ALA A 304 20.05 10.20 12.92
CA ALA A 304 20.10 8.96 13.68
C ALA A 304 21.43 8.75 14.38
N LEU A 305 22.56 9.03 13.73
CA LEU A 305 23.87 8.93 14.36
C LEU A 305 24.05 9.97 15.48
N ALA A 306 23.59 11.20 15.26
CA ALA A 306 23.66 12.25 16.28
C ALA A 306 22.81 11.90 17.50
N LEU A 307 21.56 11.47 17.29
CA LEU A 307 20.66 11.04 18.36
C LEU A 307 21.22 9.81 19.12
N ALA A 308 21.73 8.80 18.40
CA ALA A 308 22.33 7.62 19.02
C ALA A 308 23.49 7.97 19.96
N LYS A 309 24.38 8.87 19.52
CA LYS A 309 25.52 9.35 20.34
C LYS A 309 25.07 10.18 21.54
N TRP A 310 23.97 10.93 21.41
CA TRP A 310 23.39 11.67 22.53
C TRP A 310 22.77 10.73 23.55
N LEU A 311 21.99 9.74 23.09
CA LEU A 311 21.37 8.71 23.94
C LEU A 311 22.42 7.88 24.69
N GLU A 312 23.53 7.51 24.06
CA GLU A 312 24.61 6.72 24.70
C GLU A 312 25.25 7.44 25.90
N LYS A 313 25.17 8.78 25.93
CA LYS A 313 25.68 9.62 27.04
C LYS A 313 24.61 9.94 28.08
N ASN A 314 23.34 9.62 27.83
CA ASN A 314 22.25 10.00 28.71
C ASN A 314 22.16 9.04 29.91
N PRO A 315 22.24 9.53 31.17
CA PRO A 315 22.25 8.67 32.34
C PRO A 315 20.93 7.93 32.61
N ALA A 316 19.84 8.30 31.94
CA ALA A 316 18.56 7.59 32.01
C ALA A 316 18.43 6.46 30.98
N VAL A 317 19.38 6.34 30.06
CA VAL A 317 19.45 5.27 29.05
C VAL A 317 20.37 4.16 29.56
N THR A 318 19.96 2.91 29.42
CA THR A 318 20.72 1.72 29.86
C THR A 318 21.61 1.16 28.74
N TRP A 319 21.15 1.24 27.50
CA TRP A 319 21.85 0.78 26.31
C TRP A 319 21.28 1.45 25.05
N VAL A 320 22.08 1.52 23.98
CA VAL A 320 21.65 1.98 22.66
C VAL A 320 22.07 0.95 21.61
N SER A 321 21.15 0.61 20.71
CA SER A 321 21.41 -0.27 19.57
C SER A 321 21.27 0.52 18.27
N TYR A 322 22.40 0.85 17.66
CA TYR A 322 22.48 1.49 16.35
C TYR A 322 23.78 1.07 15.64
N PRO A 323 23.74 0.58 14.39
CA PRO A 323 24.95 0.05 13.71
C PRO A 323 26.07 1.07 13.52
N GLY A 324 25.75 2.38 13.59
CA GLY A 324 26.74 3.45 13.48
C GLY A 324 27.54 3.73 14.76
N LEU A 325 27.20 3.11 15.90
CA LEU A 325 27.97 3.21 17.14
C LEU A 325 29.07 2.14 17.18
N GLU A 326 30.27 2.52 17.63
CA GLU A 326 31.42 1.60 17.78
C GLU A 326 31.14 0.47 18.78
N SER A 327 30.24 0.71 19.74
CA SER A 327 29.77 -0.26 20.73
C SER A 327 28.85 -1.34 20.15
N HIS A 328 28.31 -1.13 18.94
CA HIS A 328 27.37 -2.07 18.34
C HIS A 328 28.08 -3.30 17.77
N LYS A 329 27.55 -4.51 18.04
CA LYS A 329 28.17 -5.78 17.62
C LYS A 329 28.40 -5.87 16.12
N SER A 330 27.50 -5.31 15.32
CA SER A 330 27.61 -5.29 13.85
C SER A 330 28.33 -4.06 13.30
N HIS A 331 28.98 -3.22 14.10
CA HIS A 331 29.58 -1.97 13.61
C HIS A 331 30.62 -2.19 12.48
N GLU A 332 31.54 -3.14 12.67
CA GLU A 332 32.60 -3.40 11.69
C GLU A 332 32.07 -3.97 10.38
N ILE A 333 31.09 -4.89 10.45
CA ILE A 333 30.45 -5.43 9.24
C ILE A 333 29.53 -4.40 8.58
N ALA A 334 28.85 -3.55 9.36
CA ALA A 334 28.05 -2.45 8.84
C ALA A 334 28.92 -1.43 8.09
N LYS A 335 30.13 -1.08 8.58
CA LYS A 335 31.09 -0.24 7.85
C LYS A 335 31.52 -0.87 6.52
N ARG A 336 31.58 -2.20 6.45
CA ARG A 336 31.90 -2.92 5.22
C ARG A 336 30.81 -2.78 4.16
N TYR A 337 29.53 -2.86 4.54
CA TYR A 337 28.44 -2.91 3.56
C TYR A 337 27.64 -1.61 3.42
N LEU A 338 27.40 -0.89 4.51
CA LEU A 338 26.59 0.33 4.55
C LEU A 338 27.45 1.58 4.23
N LYS A 339 27.64 1.87 2.94
CA LYS A 339 28.62 2.89 2.49
C LYS A 339 28.16 4.34 2.60
N ARG A 340 26.86 4.58 2.77
CA ARG A 340 26.27 5.93 2.74
C ARG A 340 25.49 6.28 4.01
N GLY A 341 25.91 5.71 5.15
CA GLY A 341 25.25 5.87 6.45
C GLY A 341 24.68 4.55 6.97
N PHE A 342 24.28 4.53 8.24
CA PHE A 342 23.95 3.31 8.99
C PHE A 342 22.43 3.10 9.18
N GLY A 343 21.62 3.64 8.26
CA GLY A 343 20.16 3.61 8.35
C GLY A 343 19.59 4.75 9.19
N GLY A 344 18.26 4.75 9.37
CA GLY A 344 17.51 5.79 10.07
C GLY A 344 16.72 5.30 11.29
N VAL A 345 17.02 4.10 11.80
CA VAL A 345 16.31 3.49 12.93
C VAL A 345 17.31 3.09 14.00
N LEU A 346 16.95 3.35 15.25
CA LEU A 346 17.68 2.90 16.43
C LEU A 346 16.70 2.41 17.49
N SER A 347 17.21 1.66 18.46
CA SER A 347 16.49 1.32 19.69
C SER A 347 17.36 1.65 20.88
N PHE A 348 16.73 1.91 22.02
CA PHE A 348 17.43 2.14 23.27
C PHE A 348 16.59 1.63 24.45
N GLY A 349 17.27 1.30 25.54
CA GLY A 349 16.63 0.92 26.79
C GLY A 349 16.52 2.11 27.74
N VAL A 350 15.36 2.31 28.36
CA VAL A 350 15.17 3.34 29.40
C VAL A 350 15.18 2.75 30.81
N LYS A 351 15.82 3.44 31.76
CA LYS A 351 15.77 3.06 33.17
C LYS A 351 14.33 3.14 33.69
N GLY A 352 13.89 2.08 34.39
CA GLY A 352 12.55 1.99 34.96
C GLY A 352 11.58 1.06 34.23
N GLY A 353 12.05 0.28 33.26
CA GLY A 353 11.28 -0.79 32.61
C GLY A 353 10.11 -0.28 31.76
N GLY A 354 9.10 -1.12 31.54
CA GLY A 354 8.04 -0.85 30.56
C GLY A 354 7.13 0.32 30.91
N ALA A 355 6.96 0.61 32.20
CA ALA A 355 6.21 1.78 32.67
C ALA A 355 6.94 3.08 32.32
N ALA A 356 8.27 3.13 32.52
CA ALA A 356 9.08 4.27 32.10
C ALA A 356 9.13 4.38 30.57
N GLY A 357 9.23 3.24 29.87
CA GLY A 357 9.19 3.16 28.40
C GLY A 357 7.93 3.79 27.81
N SER A 358 6.76 3.40 28.34
CA SER A 358 5.47 3.95 27.92
C SER A 358 5.35 5.44 28.26
N ALA A 359 5.77 5.85 29.46
CA ALA A 359 5.71 7.25 29.88
C ALA A 359 6.59 8.18 29.02
N VAL A 360 7.77 7.72 28.58
CA VAL A 360 8.62 8.48 27.64
C VAL A 360 7.88 8.66 26.32
N VAL A 361 7.37 7.57 25.73
CA VAL A 361 6.71 7.62 24.42
C VAL A 361 5.45 8.48 24.44
N ASP A 362 4.64 8.39 25.50
CA ASP A 362 3.43 9.21 25.68
C ASP A 362 3.75 10.69 26.01
N GLY A 363 4.99 10.95 26.45
CA GLY A 363 5.46 12.28 26.83
C GLY A 363 5.91 13.14 25.65
N PHE A 364 6.29 12.53 24.52
CA PHE A 364 6.73 13.25 23.33
C PHE A 364 5.67 14.25 22.83
N LYS A 365 6.13 15.42 22.36
CA LYS A 365 5.27 16.49 21.80
C LYS A 365 5.47 16.67 20.31
N LEU A 366 6.67 16.37 19.80
CA LEU A 366 7.01 16.40 18.39
C LEU A 366 6.95 14.99 17.79
N ILE A 367 7.57 14.03 18.48
CA ILE A 367 7.71 12.66 18.01
C ILE A 367 6.36 11.93 18.09
N SER A 368 5.96 11.29 16.99
CA SER A 368 4.67 10.63 16.91
C SER A 368 4.73 9.17 17.38
N ASN A 369 3.80 8.75 18.25
CA ASN A 369 3.65 7.36 18.67
C ASN A 369 2.85 6.56 17.62
N LEU A 370 3.51 5.75 16.80
CA LEU A 370 2.85 4.81 15.87
C LEU A 370 3.76 3.68 15.37
N ALA A 371 3.12 2.62 14.85
CA ALA A 371 3.78 1.43 14.31
C ALA A 371 4.22 1.60 12.84
N ASN A 372 5.03 2.63 12.52
CA ASN A 372 5.63 2.83 11.20
C ASN A 372 7.15 3.16 11.31
N VAL A 373 7.88 3.10 10.19
CA VAL A 373 9.28 3.55 10.07
C VAL A 373 9.52 4.21 8.70
N GLY A 374 10.55 5.03 8.58
CA GLY A 374 11.00 5.62 7.32
C GLY A 374 10.10 6.73 6.74
N ASP A 375 9.28 7.37 7.58
CA ASP A 375 8.64 8.66 7.25
C ASP A 375 9.62 9.81 7.54
N SER A 376 9.46 10.95 6.87
CA SER A 376 10.18 12.19 7.14
C SER A 376 9.95 12.74 8.55
N LYS A 377 8.89 12.32 9.25
CA LYS A 377 8.64 12.68 10.65
C LYS A 377 9.25 11.63 11.57
N THR A 378 9.78 12.04 12.70
CA THR A 378 10.31 11.16 13.72
C THR A 378 9.18 10.40 14.41
N LEU A 379 9.32 9.07 14.46
CA LEU A 379 8.31 8.16 15.00
C LEU A 379 8.91 7.36 16.16
N ALA A 380 8.14 7.18 17.22
CA ALA A 380 8.49 6.33 18.34
C ALA A 380 7.46 5.22 18.52
N ILE A 381 7.90 4.11 19.10
CA ILE A 381 7.00 3.10 19.65
C ILE A 381 7.71 2.33 20.77
N HIS A 382 6.93 1.90 21.77
CA HIS A 382 7.38 1.01 22.84
C HIS A 382 6.89 -0.42 22.55
N PRO A 383 7.71 -1.30 21.94
CA PRO A 383 7.20 -2.55 21.37
C PRO A 383 6.64 -3.54 22.40
N TRP A 384 7.18 -3.55 23.63
CA TRP A 384 6.78 -4.49 24.69
C TRP A 384 5.29 -4.39 25.04
N THR A 385 4.76 -3.17 25.13
CA THR A 385 3.35 -2.92 25.50
C THR A 385 2.44 -2.65 24.30
N THR A 386 2.94 -2.77 23.07
CA THR A 386 2.18 -2.45 21.85
C THR A 386 2.30 -3.56 20.80
N THR A 387 3.20 -3.40 19.84
CA THR A 387 3.34 -4.28 18.66
C THR A 387 3.62 -5.74 18.99
N HIS A 388 4.19 -6.04 20.15
CA HIS A 388 4.51 -7.41 20.59
C HIS A 388 3.61 -7.88 21.74
N GLU A 389 2.53 -7.16 22.07
CA GLU A 389 1.57 -7.56 23.12
C GLU A 389 0.95 -8.94 22.87
N GLN A 390 0.85 -9.36 21.60
CA GLN A 390 0.31 -10.68 21.21
C GLN A 390 1.26 -11.85 21.50
N LEU A 391 2.54 -11.57 21.77
CA LEU A 391 3.53 -12.58 22.14
C LEU A 391 3.52 -12.76 23.65
N ASN A 392 3.84 -13.97 24.12
CA ASN A 392 4.17 -14.14 25.53
C ASN A 392 5.53 -13.50 25.85
N ASP A 393 5.84 -13.28 27.12
CA ASP A 393 7.05 -12.55 27.52
C ASP A 393 8.35 -13.27 27.14
N GLU A 394 8.37 -14.60 27.15
CA GLU A 394 9.51 -15.41 26.69
C GLU A 394 9.74 -15.21 25.18
N GLU A 395 8.66 -15.19 24.40
CA GLU A 395 8.69 -14.93 22.96
C GLU A 395 9.19 -13.50 22.67
N LYS A 396 8.71 -12.48 23.40
CA LYS A 396 9.17 -11.08 23.27
C LYS A 396 10.68 -10.98 23.49
N VAL A 397 11.18 -11.53 24.60
CA VAL A 397 12.60 -11.51 24.93
C VAL A 397 13.41 -12.29 23.89
N SER A 398 12.91 -13.45 23.45
CA SER A 398 13.58 -14.26 22.43
C SER A 398 13.67 -13.55 21.07
N SER A 399 12.71 -12.68 20.74
CA SER A 399 12.75 -11.82 19.56
C SER A 399 13.59 -10.54 19.74
N GLY A 400 14.28 -10.39 20.88
CA GLY A 400 15.12 -9.22 21.16
C GLY A 400 14.34 -7.98 21.61
N VAL A 401 13.08 -8.13 22.02
CA VAL A 401 12.26 -7.05 22.60
C VAL A 401 12.33 -7.16 24.11
N THR A 402 13.07 -6.26 24.74
CA THR A 402 13.14 -6.14 26.19
C THR A 402 12.06 -5.18 26.71
N GLU A 403 11.73 -5.30 27.99
CA GLU A 403 10.70 -4.48 28.63
C GLU A 403 10.99 -2.98 28.59
N ASP A 404 12.27 -2.60 28.53
CA ASP A 404 12.74 -1.21 28.52
C ASP A 404 12.92 -0.64 27.10
N LEU A 405 12.70 -1.43 26.05
CA LEU A 405 13.04 -1.07 24.66
C LEU A 405 12.07 -0.03 24.09
N ILE A 406 12.61 1.09 23.64
CA ILE A 406 11.93 2.05 22.76
C ILE A 406 12.60 2.02 21.40
N ARG A 407 11.80 1.92 20.33
CA ARG A 407 12.25 2.03 18.95
C ARG A 407 11.96 3.43 18.41
N ILE A 408 12.96 4.03 17.78
CA ILE A 408 12.85 5.33 17.12
C ILE A 408 13.17 5.17 15.63
N SER A 409 12.23 5.56 14.78
CA SER A 409 12.48 5.87 13.37
C SER A 409 12.76 7.36 13.28
N VAL A 410 14.02 7.73 13.13
CA VAL A 410 14.46 9.13 13.15
C VAL A 410 14.08 9.80 11.85
N GLY A 411 13.40 10.94 11.93
CA GLY A 411 12.94 11.72 10.79
C GLY A 411 13.98 12.70 10.26
N THR A 412 13.50 13.68 9.50
CA THR A 412 14.32 14.72 8.84
C THR A 412 14.20 16.10 9.48
N GLU A 413 13.57 16.20 10.65
CA GLU A 413 13.52 17.43 11.44
C GLU A 413 14.91 17.93 11.81
N HIS A 414 15.00 19.15 12.35
CA HIS A 414 16.24 19.63 12.93
C HIS A 414 16.61 18.75 14.14
N ILE A 415 17.86 18.29 14.20
CA ILE A 415 18.29 17.35 15.24
C ILE A 415 18.13 17.91 16.65
N ASP A 416 18.38 19.22 16.83
CA ASP A 416 18.22 19.86 18.14
C ASP A 416 16.77 19.84 18.62
N ASP A 417 15.79 19.93 17.72
CA ASP A 417 14.36 19.87 18.09
C ASP A 417 13.95 18.45 18.47
N ILE A 418 14.52 17.43 17.78
CA ILE A 418 14.34 16.03 18.17
C ILE A 418 14.91 15.83 19.58
N ILE A 419 16.15 16.23 19.83
CA ILE A 419 16.80 16.10 21.15
C ILE A 419 16.02 16.86 22.23
N ALA A 420 15.56 18.07 21.94
CA ALA A 420 14.74 18.86 22.88
C ALA A 420 13.43 18.13 23.25
N ASP A 421 12.82 17.40 22.31
CA ASP A 421 11.63 16.59 22.60
C ASP A 421 11.94 15.37 23.50
N PHE A 422 13.15 14.79 23.39
CA PHE A 422 13.63 13.79 24.36
C PHE A 422 13.91 14.40 25.74
N GLU A 423 14.49 15.59 25.80
CA GLU A 423 14.82 16.27 27.07
C GLU A 423 13.59 16.73 27.85
N GLN A 424 12.51 17.09 27.15
CA GLN A 424 11.25 17.47 27.80
C GLN A 424 10.41 16.25 28.22
N ALA A 425 10.62 15.08 27.58
CA ALA A 425 9.86 13.88 27.90
C ALA A 425 10.15 13.42 29.35
N PRO A 426 9.13 12.96 30.09
CA PRO A 426 9.30 12.51 31.46
C PRO A 426 10.21 11.28 31.51
N ASN A 427 10.91 11.08 32.63
CA ASN A 427 11.83 9.96 32.86
C ASN A 427 13.11 9.94 31.99
N LEU A 428 13.31 10.94 31.12
CA LEU A 428 14.60 11.26 30.50
C LEU A 428 15.11 12.61 31.04
N PRO A 429 15.55 12.69 32.32
CA PRO A 429 16.03 13.96 32.88
C PRO A 429 17.16 14.55 32.05
N SER A 430 17.00 15.82 31.68
CA SER A 430 18.08 16.63 31.14
C SER A 430 19.12 16.91 32.21
N ARG A 431 20.40 16.65 31.90
CA ARG A 431 21.55 17.36 32.48
C ARG A 431 22.84 17.05 31.73
N VAL A 432 23.13 17.86 30.71
CA VAL A 432 24.20 18.89 30.74
C VAL A 432 23.73 20.02 29.82
N PRO A 433 23.70 21.30 30.24
CA PRO A 433 23.41 22.38 29.30
C PRO A 433 24.47 22.39 28.19
N PHE A 434 24.03 22.32 26.93
CA PHE A 434 24.87 22.63 25.79
C PHE A 434 25.29 24.11 25.90
N THR A 435 26.48 24.38 26.42
CA THR A 435 27.09 25.70 26.31
C THR A 435 27.59 25.88 24.88
N ASN A 436 26.69 26.21 23.96
CA ASN A 436 27.09 26.85 22.70
C ASN A 436 27.45 28.31 23.00
N SER A 437 28.67 28.54 23.52
CA SER A 437 29.32 29.81 23.25
C SER A 437 29.70 29.80 21.76
N PRO A 438 29.20 30.72 20.93
CA PRO A 438 29.69 30.84 19.56
C PRO A 438 31.20 31.13 19.62
N PRO A 439 32.01 30.58 18.70
CA PRO A 439 33.42 30.93 18.66
C PRO A 439 33.58 32.45 18.46
N PRO A 440 34.61 33.08 19.05
CA PRO A 440 34.83 34.50 18.86
C PRO A 440 34.95 34.79 17.36
N ARG A 441 34.10 35.71 16.87
CA ARG A 441 34.19 36.21 15.50
C ARG A 441 35.60 36.71 15.26
N GLN A 442 36.29 36.11 14.28
CA GLN A 442 37.51 36.69 13.74
C GLN A 442 37.19 38.08 13.16
N PRO A 443 38.03 39.09 13.41
CA PRO A 443 37.79 40.45 12.91
C PRO A 443 37.89 40.47 11.38
N GLN A 444 36.79 40.77 10.70
CA GLN A 444 36.84 41.17 9.30
C GLN A 444 37.26 42.65 9.18
N PRO A 445 38.08 43.01 8.18
CA PRO A 445 38.58 44.36 8.02
C PRO A 445 37.48 45.33 7.58
N THR A 446 37.53 46.51 8.19
CA THR A 446 36.69 47.67 7.93
C THR A 446 36.83 48.18 6.50
N THR A 447 35.71 48.35 5.79
CA THR A 447 35.62 49.26 4.64
C THR A 447 34.40 50.17 4.79
N ALA A 448 34.67 51.45 4.56
CA ALA A 448 33.88 52.60 4.95
C ALA A 448 32.55 52.75 4.20
N THR A 449 31.56 53.24 4.92
CA THR A 449 30.29 53.76 4.44
C THR A 449 30.51 55.08 3.69
N ALA A 450 30.05 55.16 2.45
CA ALA A 450 29.84 56.42 1.73
C ALA A 450 28.35 56.54 1.35
N THR A 451 27.68 57.50 2.00
CA THR A 451 26.34 57.97 1.66
C THR A 451 26.37 58.85 0.41
N MET A 452 25.49 58.60 -0.56
CA MET A 452 25.07 59.61 -1.53
C MET A 452 23.55 59.57 -1.70
N ARG A 453 22.92 60.73 -1.49
CA ARG A 453 21.50 61.02 -1.75
C ARG A 453 21.36 61.54 -3.18
N LEU A 454 20.27 61.18 -3.87
CA LEU A 454 19.52 62.09 -4.75
C LEU A 454 18.12 61.53 -5.07
N ASN A 455 17.21 62.47 -5.30
CA ASN A 455 15.77 62.49 -5.04
C ASN A 455 14.88 61.89 -6.16
N PRO A 456 13.56 61.74 -5.91
CA PRO A 456 12.62 60.93 -6.70
C PRO A 456 11.80 61.74 -7.72
N LEU A 457 11.23 61.02 -8.69
CA LEU A 457 10.06 61.46 -9.47
C LEU A 457 8.90 60.46 -9.22
N LEU A 458 7.83 61.01 -8.64
CA LEU A 458 6.48 60.47 -8.37
C LEU A 458 5.66 60.24 -9.67
N PRO A 459 4.36 59.80 -9.67
CA PRO A 459 3.45 59.42 -8.56
C PRO A 459 2.58 58.14 -8.79
N LEU A 460 1.65 57.94 -7.84
CA LEU A 460 0.39 57.17 -7.83
C LEU A 460 0.44 55.78 -7.20
N PHE A 461 0.12 55.70 -5.90
CA PHE A 461 -0.99 54.86 -5.45
C PHE A 461 -1.61 55.45 -4.17
N SER A 462 -2.93 55.42 -4.14
CA SER A 462 -3.82 56.11 -3.21
C SER A 462 -3.84 55.53 -1.79
N PHE A 463 -4.19 56.42 -0.87
CA PHE A 463 -4.53 56.22 0.54
C PHE A 463 -5.49 55.04 0.81
N LEU A 464 -5.17 54.25 1.84
CA LEU A 464 -6.18 53.82 2.81
C LEU A 464 -5.57 53.74 4.22
N THR A 465 -6.14 54.56 5.09
CA THR A 465 -5.86 54.75 6.51
C THR A 465 -6.14 53.51 7.35
N LEU A 466 -5.17 53.06 8.16
CA LEU A 466 -5.42 52.13 9.28
C LEU A 466 -6.06 52.90 10.43
N ALA A 467 -7.33 52.62 10.70
CA ALA A 467 -7.98 52.95 11.96
C ALA A 467 -7.62 51.91 13.02
N VAL A 468 -7.12 52.38 14.17
CA VAL A 468 -6.90 51.57 15.37
C VAL A 468 -8.28 51.26 15.96
N ALA A 469 -8.72 50.01 15.85
CA ALA A 469 -9.95 49.53 16.48
C ALA A 469 -9.66 49.03 17.90
N SER A 470 -10.33 49.63 18.88
CA SER A 470 -10.49 49.09 20.24
C SER A 470 -11.06 47.66 20.18
N PRO A 471 -10.75 46.77 21.16
CA PRO A 471 -11.23 45.39 21.13
C PRO A 471 -12.76 45.37 21.27
N GLN A 472 -13.46 45.23 20.14
CA GLN A 472 -14.85 44.82 20.15
C GLN A 472 -14.89 43.39 20.70
N THR A 473 -15.59 43.20 21.81
CA THR A 473 -16.00 41.87 22.27
C THR A 473 -16.72 41.19 21.11
N ALA A 474 -16.12 40.16 20.52
CA ALA A 474 -16.75 39.40 19.45
C ALA A 474 -18.12 38.91 19.93
N ALA A 475 -19.18 39.26 19.20
CA ALA A 475 -20.53 38.79 19.50
C ALA A 475 -20.50 37.25 19.60
N THR A 476 -21.21 36.69 20.58
CA THR A 476 -21.35 35.25 20.74
C THR A 476 -22.82 34.89 20.98
N THR A 477 -23.21 33.69 20.56
CA THR A 477 -24.57 33.16 20.72
C THR A 477 -24.55 31.81 21.44
N THR A 478 -25.72 31.31 21.79
CA THR A 478 -25.90 29.96 22.34
C THR A 478 -26.60 29.09 21.30
N ILE A 479 -26.03 27.91 21.02
CA ILE A 479 -26.66 26.91 20.16
C ILE A 479 -27.18 25.79 21.05
N THR A 480 -28.48 25.53 20.96
CA THR A 480 -29.13 24.41 21.64
C THR A 480 -29.51 23.37 20.60
N LEU A 481 -29.03 22.13 20.77
CA LEU A 481 -29.50 20.97 20.03
C LEU A 481 -30.53 20.24 20.89
N ARG A 482 -31.59 19.72 20.28
CA ARG A 482 -32.67 19.03 20.98
C ARG A 482 -32.87 17.64 20.40
N LEU A 483 -33.02 16.67 21.28
CA LEU A 483 -33.51 15.35 20.92
C LEU A 483 -35.05 15.36 20.88
N PRO A 484 -35.69 14.71 19.90
CA PRO A 484 -37.13 14.59 19.86
C PRO A 484 -37.64 13.93 21.15
N ALA A 485 -38.69 14.48 21.74
CA ALA A 485 -39.24 14.00 23.01
C ALA A 485 -39.76 12.55 22.94
N SER A 486 -40.20 12.13 21.75
CA SER A 486 -40.57 10.75 21.43
C SER A 486 -40.34 10.51 19.94
N HIS A 487 -39.55 9.50 19.59
CA HIS A 487 -39.32 9.07 18.20
C HIS A 487 -39.52 7.56 18.08
N PRO A 488 -40.05 6.99 16.97
CA PRO A 488 -40.27 5.55 16.83
C PRO A 488 -39.01 4.69 17.11
N LEU A 489 -37.84 5.23 16.79
CA LEU A 489 -36.54 4.59 17.00
C LEU A 489 -35.86 4.98 18.33
N LEU A 490 -36.39 5.96 19.07
CA LEU A 490 -35.92 6.38 20.39
C LEU A 490 -37.13 6.84 21.21
N PRO A 491 -37.91 5.90 21.77
CA PRO A 491 -39.19 6.21 22.42
C PRO A 491 -39.01 6.98 23.74
N ASN A 492 -37.84 6.92 24.36
CA ASN A 492 -37.50 7.69 25.55
C ASN A 492 -36.02 8.12 25.54
N PRO A 493 -35.70 9.40 25.26
CA PRO A 493 -34.32 9.89 25.23
C PRO A 493 -33.56 9.78 26.57
N ASN A 494 -34.27 9.69 27.71
CA ASN A 494 -33.65 9.44 29.02
C ASN A 494 -33.02 8.05 29.16
N THR A 495 -33.21 7.17 28.17
CA THR A 495 -32.59 5.83 28.14
C THR A 495 -31.24 5.82 27.41
N LEU A 496 -30.81 6.96 26.86
CA LEU A 496 -29.49 7.08 26.24
C LEU A 496 -28.38 6.91 27.28
N ALA A 497 -27.23 6.38 26.84
CA ALA A 497 -26.09 6.13 27.73
C ALA A 497 -25.64 7.44 28.42
N PRO A 498 -25.26 7.42 29.71
CA PRO A 498 -24.82 8.63 30.43
C PRO A 498 -23.64 9.35 29.78
N ALA A 499 -22.82 8.65 28.99
CA ALA A 499 -21.70 9.22 28.24
C ALA A 499 -22.11 9.93 26.93
N THR A 500 -23.41 10.03 26.64
CA THR A 500 -23.91 10.67 25.41
C THR A 500 -23.64 12.17 25.44
N HIS A 501 -22.92 12.66 24.43
CA HIS A 501 -22.55 14.07 24.31
C HIS A 501 -22.56 14.49 22.84
N ALA A 502 -22.65 15.79 22.58
CA ALA A 502 -22.54 16.36 21.25
C ALA A 502 -21.26 17.19 21.13
N THR A 503 -20.63 17.16 19.95
CA THR A 503 -19.48 17.99 19.62
C THR A 503 -19.83 19.01 18.56
N LEU A 504 -19.35 20.24 18.71
CA LEU A 504 -19.42 21.33 17.75
C LEU A 504 -17.99 21.68 17.33
N SER A 505 -17.61 21.38 16.09
CA SER A 505 -16.22 21.42 15.61
C SER A 505 -16.05 22.31 14.38
N SER A 506 -14.95 23.05 14.32
CA SER A 506 -14.47 23.76 13.13
C SER A 506 -12.97 23.50 12.98
N LEU A 507 -12.35 23.96 11.89
CA LEU A 507 -10.93 23.72 11.55
C LEU A 507 -9.95 23.96 12.71
N HIS A 508 -10.27 24.87 13.65
CA HIS A 508 -9.37 25.27 14.75
C HIS A 508 -10.03 25.29 16.14
N LYS A 509 -11.30 24.91 16.27
CA LYS A 509 -12.03 24.98 17.55
C LYS A 509 -12.99 23.78 17.68
N ALA A 510 -12.99 23.13 18.83
CA ALA A 510 -13.97 22.11 19.18
C ALA A 510 -14.59 22.42 20.54
N LYS A 511 -15.91 22.30 20.64
CA LYS A 511 -16.67 22.36 21.89
C LYS A 511 -17.42 21.06 22.08
N SER A 512 -17.61 20.63 23.32
CA SER A 512 -18.42 19.47 23.68
C SER A 512 -19.49 19.88 24.68
N ALA A 513 -20.69 19.31 24.56
CA ALA A 513 -21.80 19.52 25.47
C ALA A 513 -22.42 18.16 25.86
N PRO A 514 -22.58 17.85 27.16
CA PRO A 514 -23.26 16.63 27.59
C PRO A 514 -24.77 16.73 27.38
N LEU A 515 -25.45 15.58 27.34
CA LEU A 515 -26.92 15.52 27.31
C LEU A 515 -27.49 16.04 28.65
N THR A 516 -28.40 17.00 28.59
CA THR A 516 -29.09 17.54 29.77
C THR A 516 -30.36 16.74 30.09
N VAL A 517 -30.89 16.92 31.31
CA VAL A 517 -32.20 16.36 31.74
C VAL A 517 -33.39 16.87 30.91
N ALA A 518 -33.21 17.96 30.15
CA ALA A 518 -34.21 18.48 29.22
C ALA A 518 -34.09 17.86 27.81
N ASN A 519 -33.29 16.82 27.64
CA ASN A 519 -32.99 16.16 26.36
C ASN A 519 -32.35 17.12 25.34
N THR A 520 -31.50 18.03 25.79
CA THR A 520 -30.80 19.01 24.96
C THR A 520 -29.29 18.99 25.16
N PHE A 521 -28.54 19.48 24.17
CA PHE A 521 -27.12 19.78 24.25
C PHE A 521 -26.93 21.29 24.07
N VAL A 522 -26.26 21.97 25.00
CA VAL A 522 -26.19 23.44 25.02
C VAL A 522 -24.74 23.92 24.85
N PHE A 523 -24.45 24.56 23.72
CA PHE A 523 -23.17 25.18 23.42
C PHE A 523 -23.24 26.70 23.65
N ARG A 524 -22.60 27.18 24.71
CA ARG A 524 -22.54 28.62 25.04
C ARG A 524 -21.35 29.31 24.37
N ASN A 525 -21.43 30.63 24.23
CA ASN A 525 -20.35 31.50 23.74
C ASN A 525 -19.82 31.08 22.36
N VAL A 526 -20.71 30.79 21.41
CA VAL A 526 -20.35 30.40 20.04
C VAL A 526 -20.22 31.67 19.18
N SER A 527 -19.03 31.90 18.63
CA SER A 527 -18.75 33.03 17.72
C SER A 527 -19.22 32.73 16.30
N ALA A 528 -19.31 33.77 15.46
CA ALA A 528 -19.55 33.60 14.03
C ALA A 528 -18.59 32.59 13.38
N GLY A 529 -19.09 31.78 12.44
CA GLY A 529 -18.33 30.73 11.77
C GLY A 529 -19.19 29.52 11.36
N SER A 530 -18.59 28.61 10.60
CA SER A 530 -19.20 27.34 10.20
C SER A 530 -18.68 26.19 11.06
N TYR A 531 -19.59 25.34 11.52
CA TYR A 531 -19.30 24.25 12.44
C TYR A 531 -19.96 22.95 11.98
N LEU A 532 -19.29 21.83 12.24
CA LEU A 532 -19.85 20.48 12.15
C LEU A 532 -20.30 20.02 13.54
N VAL A 533 -21.52 19.51 13.60
CA VAL A 533 -22.16 18.98 14.80
C VAL A 533 -22.33 17.47 14.67
N ASP A 534 -21.85 16.75 15.68
CA ASP A 534 -22.01 15.30 15.81
C ASP A 534 -22.55 14.95 17.20
N VAL A 535 -23.49 14.01 17.29
CA VAL A 535 -23.94 13.43 18.56
C VAL A 535 -23.30 12.04 18.73
N HIS A 536 -22.51 11.89 19.79
CA HIS A 536 -21.80 10.67 20.13
C HIS A 536 -22.59 9.88 21.17
N CYS A 537 -23.16 8.76 20.73
CA CYS A 537 -23.86 7.83 21.60
C CYS A 537 -23.42 6.39 21.31
N ALA A 538 -23.34 5.57 22.36
CA ALA A 538 -22.99 4.15 22.24
C ALA A 538 -24.12 3.33 21.60
N THR A 539 -25.39 3.69 21.85
CA THR A 539 -26.55 2.86 21.49
C THR A 539 -27.25 3.32 20.21
N HIS A 540 -27.16 4.60 19.84
CA HIS A 540 -27.88 5.17 18.69
C HIS A 540 -26.96 6.01 17.79
N ALA A 541 -27.32 6.07 16.51
CA ALA A 541 -26.73 6.95 15.51
C ALA A 541 -27.66 8.14 15.24
N PHE A 542 -27.07 9.30 15.01
CA PHE A 542 -27.75 10.56 14.74
C PHE A 542 -27.19 11.17 13.47
N ALA A 543 -28.00 11.94 12.74
CA ALA A 543 -27.55 12.60 11.54
C ALA A 543 -26.60 13.76 11.90
N PRO A 544 -25.44 13.90 11.23
CA PRO A 544 -24.56 15.02 11.46
C PRO A 544 -25.17 16.29 10.87
N LEU A 545 -24.95 17.42 11.54
CA LEU A 545 -25.44 18.73 11.09
C LEU A 545 -24.27 19.65 10.76
N ARG A 546 -24.40 20.43 9.71
CA ARG A 546 -23.61 21.65 9.53
C ARG A 546 -24.38 22.81 10.13
N VAL A 547 -23.72 23.64 10.92
CA VAL A 547 -24.30 24.84 11.53
C VAL A 547 -23.45 26.06 11.17
N ASP A 548 -24.04 27.03 10.47
CA ASP A 548 -23.41 28.32 10.15
C ASP A 548 -23.98 29.38 11.13
N VAL A 549 -23.09 30.04 11.87
CA VAL A 549 -23.41 31.21 12.71
C VAL A 549 -22.95 32.45 11.97
N VAL A 550 -23.89 33.26 11.51
CA VAL A 550 -23.64 34.43 10.67
C VAL A 550 -24.09 35.72 11.35
N PRO A 551 -23.41 36.86 11.14
CA PRO A 551 -23.90 38.16 11.59
C PRO A 551 -25.27 38.48 10.98
N GLU A 552 -26.17 39.03 11.77
CA GLU A 552 -27.44 39.53 11.27
C GLU A 552 -27.24 40.94 10.69
N ILE A 553 -27.83 41.22 9.52
CA ILE A 553 -27.57 42.48 8.78
C ILE A 553 -28.40 43.64 9.38
N GLU A 554 -29.50 43.32 10.06
CA GLU A 554 -30.48 44.30 10.58
C GLU A 554 -30.48 44.40 12.12
N SER A 555 -29.62 43.64 12.82
CA SER A 555 -29.46 43.67 14.28
C SER A 555 -27.99 43.42 14.64
N ASP A 556 -27.49 43.93 15.79
CA ASP A 556 -26.14 43.62 16.30
C ASP A 556 -26.01 42.15 16.82
N GLY A 557 -26.86 41.24 16.33
CA GLY A 557 -26.98 39.85 16.75
C GLY A 557 -26.30 38.85 15.80
N LEU A 558 -26.27 37.59 16.23
CA LEU A 558 -25.85 36.45 15.42
C LEU A 558 -27.06 35.57 15.11
N ARG A 559 -27.23 35.21 13.83
CA ARG A 559 -28.23 34.25 13.36
C ARG A 559 -27.61 32.88 13.14
N VAL A 560 -28.34 31.83 13.51
CA VAL A 560 -27.94 30.43 13.32
C VAL A 560 -28.72 29.82 12.15
N GLN A 561 -28.02 29.13 11.26
CA GLN A 561 -28.58 28.35 10.16
C GLN A 561 -28.00 26.93 10.22
N ALA A 562 -28.81 25.92 9.92
CA ALA A 562 -28.37 24.53 9.98
C ALA A 562 -28.86 23.71 8.79
N TRP A 563 -28.08 22.68 8.48
CA TRP A 563 -28.39 21.71 7.44
C TRP A 563 -27.95 20.32 7.87
N GLU A 564 -28.70 19.29 7.47
CA GLU A 564 -28.29 17.91 7.64
C GLU A 564 -27.30 17.52 6.54
N THR A 565 -26.19 16.88 6.92
CA THR A 565 -25.12 16.49 6.00
C THR A 565 -24.77 15.00 6.15
N PHE A 566 -23.84 14.51 5.33
CA PHE A 566 -23.32 13.15 5.40
C PHE A 566 -21.81 13.17 5.62
N ARG A 567 -21.31 12.15 6.33
CA ARG A 567 -19.86 11.99 6.53
C ARG A 567 -19.18 11.77 5.19
N GLY A 568 -18.27 12.68 4.82
CA GLY A 568 -17.54 12.64 3.54
C GLY A 568 -18.11 13.53 2.44
N ASN A 569 -19.19 14.29 2.68
CA ASN A 569 -19.63 15.31 1.74
C ASN A 569 -18.63 16.46 1.61
N ASP A 570 -18.49 17.01 0.40
CA ASP A 570 -17.76 18.24 0.14
C ASP A 570 -18.34 19.40 0.98
N TRP A 571 -17.48 20.26 1.52
CA TRP A 571 -17.88 21.40 2.36
C TRP A 571 -18.75 22.40 1.60
N GLY A 572 -18.76 22.39 0.28
CA GLY A 572 -19.71 23.18 -0.54
C GLY A 572 -21.14 22.63 -0.54
N ASN A 573 -21.32 21.33 -0.28
CA ASN A 573 -22.63 20.68 -0.30
C ASN A 573 -23.30 20.80 1.08
N LYS A 574 -24.18 21.81 1.20
CA LYS A 574 -24.83 22.11 2.48
C LYS A 574 -25.84 21.04 2.91
N GLY A 575 -26.35 20.19 2.01
CA GLY A 575 -27.38 19.20 2.35
C GLY A 575 -28.77 19.83 2.57
N GLU A 576 -29.68 19.10 3.24
CA GLU A 576 -31.06 19.54 3.45
C GLU A 576 -31.14 20.56 4.60
N ALA A 577 -31.79 21.70 4.38
CA ALA A 577 -31.92 22.73 5.41
C ALA A 577 -32.80 22.25 6.58
N VAL A 578 -32.31 22.46 7.80
CA VAL A 578 -33.01 22.13 9.04
C VAL A 578 -33.54 23.43 9.65
N PRO A 579 -34.86 23.55 9.90
CA PRO A 579 -35.43 24.75 10.50
C PRO A 579 -34.91 24.95 11.92
N VAL A 580 -34.52 26.18 12.26
CA VAL A 580 -34.10 26.57 13.61
C VAL A 580 -35.33 27.12 14.34
N GLY A 581 -35.92 26.32 15.24
CA GLY A 581 -37.08 26.73 16.03
C GLY A 581 -36.70 27.49 17.30
N GLU A 582 -37.68 28.08 17.98
CA GLU A 582 -37.49 28.83 19.25
C GLU A 582 -36.83 27.99 20.36
N GLY A 583 -36.91 26.66 20.28
CA GLY A 583 -36.32 25.72 21.23
C GLY A 583 -34.94 25.15 20.84
N GLY A 584 -34.36 25.57 19.71
CA GLY A 584 -33.08 25.06 19.19
C GLY A 584 -33.23 24.15 17.97
N LEU A 585 -32.12 23.51 17.57
CA LEU A 585 -32.00 22.62 16.41
C LEU A 585 -32.39 21.19 16.79
N GLU A 586 -33.38 20.62 16.12
CA GLU A 586 -33.77 19.23 16.34
C GLU A 586 -32.81 18.27 15.62
N VAL A 587 -32.31 17.26 16.33
CA VAL A 587 -31.39 16.26 15.77
C VAL A 587 -32.16 15.01 15.35
N ARG A 588 -31.96 14.58 14.10
CA ARG A 588 -32.60 13.38 13.56
C ARG A 588 -31.91 12.09 14.04
N VAL A 589 -32.71 11.15 14.56
CA VAL A 589 -32.25 9.82 14.98
C VAL A 589 -32.24 8.88 13.78
N LEU A 590 -31.07 8.34 13.43
CA LEU A 590 -30.92 7.41 12.30
C LEU A 590 -31.26 5.96 12.68
N GLY A 591 -31.08 5.59 13.95
CA GLY A 591 -31.43 4.26 14.48
C GLY A 591 -30.48 3.75 15.56
N GLY A 592 -30.79 2.59 16.13
CA GLY A 592 -29.90 1.90 17.09
C GLY A 592 -28.65 1.35 16.39
N LYS A 593 -27.46 1.50 16.99
CA LYS A 593 -26.19 0.99 16.43
C LYS A 593 -26.12 -0.54 16.32
N GLY A 594 -27.04 -1.26 16.94
CA GLY A 594 -27.26 -2.70 16.69
C GLY A 594 -27.72 -3.03 15.26
N TYR A 595 -28.27 -2.05 14.52
CA TYR A 595 -28.75 -2.24 13.16
C TYR A 595 -27.63 -2.44 12.11
N PHE A 596 -26.39 -2.05 12.44
CA PHE A 596 -25.21 -2.30 11.59
C PHE A 596 -24.40 -3.54 12.01
N MET A 597 -24.83 -4.27 13.05
CA MET A 597 -24.13 -5.43 13.61
C MET A 597 -25.02 -6.67 13.81
N GLU A 598 -26.34 -6.58 13.65
CA GLU A 598 -27.20 -7.78 13.60
C GLU A 598 -27.21 -8.37 12.19
N ARG A 599 -26.30 -9.33 11.95
CA ARG A 599 -26.60 -10.44 11.03
C ARG A 599 -27.93 -11.02 11.48
N SER A 600 -28.95 -10.87 10.63
CA SER A 600 -30.19 -11.62 10.76
C SER A 600 -29.86 -13.09 10.98
N LYS A 601 -30.49 -13.69 11.99
CA LYS A 601 -30.44 -15.13 12.27
C LYS A 601 -30.56 -15.86 10.94
N PHE A 602 -29.50 -16.59 10.59
CA PHE A 602 -29.44 -17.37 9.35
C PHE A 602 -30.59 -18.38 9.35
N SER A 603 -31.62 -18.12 8.54
CA SER A 603 -32.62 -19.11 8.22
C SER A 603 -32.07 -19.93 7.06
N VAL A 604 -31.93 -21.24 7.20
CA VAL A 604 -31.47 -22.12 6.11
C VAL A 604 -32.32 -21.96 4.85
N LEU A 605 -33.59 -21.57 5.00
CA LEU A 605 -34.50 -21.26 3.90
C LEU A 605 -34.19 -19.95 3.15
N SER A 606 -33.39 -19.03 3.71
CA SER A 606 -33.01 -17.79 2.99
C SER A 606 -31.94 -18.02 1.93
N ILE A 607 -31.15 -19.11 2.04
CA ILE A 607 -30.20 -19.56 1.02
C ILE A 607 -30.92 -19.85 -0.31
N LEU A 608 -32.11 -20.47 -0.23
CA LEU A 608 -32.93 -20.83 -1.39
C LEU A 608 -33.59 -19.63 -2.07
N LYS A 609 -33.61 -18.46 -1.40
CA LYS A 609 -34.13 -17.21 -1.99
C LYS A 609 -33.09 -16.49 -2.83
N ASN A 610 -31.81 -16.88 -2.77
CA ASN A 610 -30.77 -16.32 -3.61
C ASN A 610 -30.76 -17.04 -4.97
N PRO A 611 -31.13 -16.36 -6.07
CA PRO A 611 -31.25 -16.98 -7.38
C PRO A 611 -29.92 -17.58 -7.88
N MET A 612 -28.77 -17.04 -7.47
CA MET A 612 -27.46 -17.57 -7.87
C MET A 612 -27.09 -18.86 -7.12
N ILE A 613 -27.50 -18.98 -5.85
CA ILE A 613 -27.27 -20.22 -5.09
C ILE A 613 -28.23 -21.30 -5.56
N LEU A 614 -29.48 -20.94 -5.86
CA LEU A 614 -30.45 -21.86 -6.47
C LEU A 614 -29.94 -22.35 -7.83
N LEU A 615 -29.40 -21.46 -8.66
CA LEU A 615 -28.79 -21.81 -9.94
C LEU A 615 -27.57 -22.73 -9.75
N GLY A 616 -26.75 -22.48 -8.74
CA GLY A 616 -25.62 -23.35 -8.38
C GLY A 616 -26.05 -24.75 -7.94
N LEU A 617 -27.09 -24.86 -7.11
CA LEU A 617 -27.63 -26.15 -6.66
C LEU A 617 -28.32 -26.92 -7.79
N VAL A 618 -29.06 -26.23 -8.67
CA VAL A 618 -29.64 -26.84 -9.88
C VAL A 618 -28.53 -27.29 -10.83
N SER A 619 -27.47 -26.50 -11.01
CA SER A 619 -26.32 -26.88 -11.82
C SER A 619 -25.60 -28.10 -11.25
N MET A 620 -25.41 -28.17 -9.92
CA MET A 620 -24.87 -29.37 -9.27
C MET A 620 -25.77 -30.59 -9.47
N GLY A 621 -27.10 -30.43 -9.35
CA GLY A 621 -28.05 -31.51 -9.62
C GLY A 621 -27.99 -32.01 -11.07
N ILE A 622 -27.73 -31.13 -12.03
CA ILE A 622 -27.57 -31.49 -13.45
C ILE A 622 -26.21 -32.14 -13.72
N PHE A 623 -25.11 -31.57 -13.21
CA PHE A 623 -23.76 -32.06 -13.53
C PHE A 623 -23.34 -33.29 -12.72
N ILE A 624 -23.87 -33.46 -11.50
CA ILE A 624 -23.52 -34.57 -10.60
C ILE A 624 -24.67 -35.58 -10.52
N GLY A 625 -25.92 -35.12 -10.43
CA GLY A 625 -27.08 -35.99 -10.27
C GLY A 625 -27.54 -36.66 -11.56
N MET A 626 -27.45 -35.97 -12.70
CA MET A 626 -27.92 -36.52 -13.99
C MET A 626 -27.08 -37.73 -14.45
N PRO A 627 -25.74 -37.72 -14.36
CA PRO A 627 -24.95 -38.92 -14.67
C PRO A 627 -25.32 -40.11 -13.78
N TYR A 628 -25.50 -39.88 -12.47
CA TYR A 628 -25.91 -40.92 -11.53
C TYR A 628 -27.30 -41.48 -11.82
N LEU A 629 -28.26 -40.64 -12.24
CA LEU A 629 -29.60 -41.07 -12.63
C LEU A 629 -29.57 -41.89 -13.93
N VAL A 630 -28.79 -41.46 -14.92
CA VAL A 630 -28.64 -42.17 -16.20
C VAL A 630 -27.96 -43.54 -16.01
N ASP A 631 -27.00 -43.64 -15.09
CA ASP A 631 -26.32 -44.89 -14.78
C ASP A 631 -27.19 -45.89 -13.99
N ASN A 632 -28.25 -45.41 -13.35
CA ASN A 632 -29.20 -46.23 -12.58
C ASN A 632 -30.60 -46.35 -13.23
N MET A 633 -30.79 -45.84 -14.45
CA MET A 633 -32.02 -46.04 -15.21
C MET A 633 -32.11 -47.47 -15.73
N ASP A 634 -33.32 -48.03 -15.74
CA ASP A 634 -33.56 -49.29 -16.44
C ASP A 634 -33.31 -49.14 -17.96
N PRO A 635 -33.01 -50.24 -18.67
CA PRO A 635 -32.57 -50.18 -20.06
C PRO A 635 -33.62 -49.57 -21.02
N GLU A 636 -34.91 -49.73 -20.72
CA GLU A 636 -36.00 -49.20 -21.56
C GLU A 636 -36.12 -47.68 -21.40
N MET A 637 -36.10 -47.15 -20.16
CA MET A 637 -36.08 -45.70 -19.93
C MET A 637 -34.83 -45.02 -20.48
N ARG A 638 -33.67 -45.69 -20.38
CA ARG A 638 -32.41 -45.13 -20.91
C ARG A 638 -32.46 -44.99 -22.44
N ALA A 639 -33.01 -45.99 -23.12
CA ALA A 639 -33.20 -45.94 -24.58
C ALA A 639 -34.16 -44.81 -24.98
N GLU A 640 -35.28 -44.64 -24.26
CA GLU A 640 -36.24 -43.56 -24.53
C GLU A 640 -35.64 -42.17 -24.24
N TRP A 641 -34.83 -42.03 -23.18
CA TRP A 641 -34.14 -40.79 -22.84
C TRP A 641 -33.09 -40.41 -23.89
N GLU A 642 -32.29 -41.37 -24.38
CA GLU A 642 -31.31 -41.15 -25.45
C GLU A 642 -31.97 -40.77 -26.79
N GLU A 643 -33.13 -41.35 -27.11
CA GLU A 643 -33.90 -40.99 -28.30
C GLU A 643 -34.44 -39.55 -28.22
N ARG A 644 -34.92 -39.12 -27.04
CA ARG A 644 -35.36 -37.73 -26.79
C ARG A 644 -34.22 -36.70 -26.82
N GLN A 645 -32.99 -37.09 -26.47
CA GLN A 645 -31.83 -36.18 -26.58
C GLN A 645 -31.44 -35.88 -28.04
N LYS A 646 -31.71 -36.79 -28.98
CA LYS A 646 -31.43 -36.58 -30.42
C LYS A 646 -32.31 -35.49 -31.04
N THR A 647 -33.48 -35.23 -30.48
CA THR A 647 -34.43 -34.21 -30.97
C THR A 647 -34.41 -32.92 -30.14
N ASN A 648 -33.54 -32.83 -29.12
CA ASN A 648 -33.47 -31.69 -28.23
C ASN A 648 -32.69 -30.51 -28.88
N PRO A 649 -33.34 -29.36 -29.14
CA PRO A 649 -32.72 -28.23 -29.84
C PRO A 649 -31.53 -27.60 -29.08
N MET A 650 -31.43 -27.81 -27.76
CA MET A 650 -30.31 -27.34 -26.93
C MET A 650 -28.97 -28.02 -27.23
N ASN A 651 -28.97 -29.23 -27.80
CA ASN A 651 -27.72 -29.95 -28.13
C ASN A 651 -26.95 -29.29 -29.29
N SER A 652 -27.60 -28.45 -30.10
CA SER A 652 -26.91 -27.64 -31.11
C SER A 652 -26.11 -26.46 -30.52
N ILE A 653 -26.44 -26.03 -29.30
CA ILE A 653 -25.80 -24.90 -28.60
C ILE A 653 -24.63 -25.36 -27.72
N MET A 654 -24.67 -26.59 -27.19
CA MET A 654 -23.61 -27.12 -26.32
C MET A 654 -22.51 -27.91 -27.07
N GLY A 655 -22.68 -28.18 -28.37
CA GLY A 655 -21.81 -29.05 -29.18
C GLY A 655 -20.53 -28.41 -29.75
N ALA A 656 -19.76 -27.65 -28.97
CA ALA A 656 -18.45 -27.11 -29.39
C ALA A 656 -17.24 -27.74 -28.69
N THR A 657 -17.40 -28.88 -28.00
CA THR A 657 -16.30 -29.61 -27.35
C THR A 657 -16.44 -31.13 -27.48
N SER A 658 -16.29 -31.67 -28.70
CA SER A 658 -15.74 -33.01 -28.94
C SER A 658 -15.54 -33.20 -30.45
N GLY A 659 -14.37 -33.73 -30.84
CA GLY A 659 -13.90 -33.75 -32.22
C GLY A 659 -14.67 -34.71 -33.15
N GLY A 660 -14.94 -34.24 -34.38
CA GLY A 660 -15.51 -35.01 -35.50
C GLY A 660 -16.23 -34.10 -36.53
N PRO A 661 -16.28 -34.41 -37.85
CA PRO A 661 -16.34 -33.42 -38.92
C PRO A 661 -17.75 -32.82 -39.13
N GLY A 662 -17.77 -31.53 -39.47
CA GLY A 662 -18.94 -30.66 -39.31
C GLY A 662 -19.98 -30.64 -40.43
N VAL A 663 -21.01 -29.82 -40.19
CA VAL A 663 -21.99 -29.19 -41.10
C VAL A 663 -22.56 -28.02 -40.26
N GLY A 664 -22.81 -26.78 -40.67
CA GLY A 664 -22.85 -26.06 -41.94
C GLY A 664 -23.82 -24.88 -41.72
N ASN A 665 -23.37 -23.64 -41.95
CA ASN A 665 -24.15 -22.39 -41.99
C ASN A 665 -25.00 -21.98 -40.77
N PHE A 666 -24.37 -21.47 -39.71
CA PHE A 666 -25.03 -20.51 -38.81
C PHE A 666 -24.42 -19.12 -39.04
N ASP A 667 -25.21 -18.19 -39.60
CA ASP A 667 -24.78 -16.82 -39.84
C ASP A 667 -24.86 -15.99 -38.55
N VAL A 668 -23.75 -16.05 -37.80
CA VAL A 668 -23.55 -15.29 -36.55
C VAL A 668 -23.53 -13.77 -36.82
N ALA A 669 -23.19 -13.33 -38.03
CA ALA A 669 -23.13 -11.91 -38.38
C ALA A 669 -24.53 -11.29 -38.52
N GLY A 670 -25.50 -12.03 -39.07
CA GLY A 670 -26.90 -11.60 -39.14
C GLY A 670 -27.59 -11.47 -37.78
N PHE A 671 -27.20 -12.29 -36.80
CA PHE A 671 -27.77 -12.26 -35.44
C PHE A 671 -27.26 -11.08 -34.60
N LEU A 672 -25.99 -10.71 -34.74
CA LEU A 672 -25.38 -9.60 -34.01
C LEU A 672 -25.73 -8.22 -34.60
N ALA A 673 -26.20 -8.16 -35.84
CA ALA A 673 -26.51 -6.90 -36.53
C ALA A 673 -27.94 -6.35 -36.30
N GLY A 674 -28.82 -7.05 -35.57
CA GLY A 674 -30.09 -6.48 -35.08
C GLY A 674 -31.07 -5.97 -36.16
N SER A 675 -31.10 -6.56 -37.36
CA SER A 675 -32.04 -6.15 -38.41
C SER A 675 -33.35 -6.95 -38.33
N SER A 676 -34.43 -6.30 -37.89
CA SER A 676 -35.80 -6.79 -38.05
C SER A 676 -36.17 -6.88 -39.53
N LYS A 677 -36.57 -8.06 -40.00
CA LYS A 677 -37.19 -8.22 -41.33
C LYS A 677 -38.46 -7.35 -41.42
N LYS A 678 -38.54 -6.54 -42.48
CA LYS A 678 -39.82 -6.15 -43.08
C LYS A 678 -40.02 -7.06 -44.30
N ASP A 679 -41.15 -7.75 -44.30
CA ASP A 679 -41.64 -8.47 -45.47
C ASP A 679 -41.93 -7.49 -46.61
N GLU A 680 -41.52 -7.84 -47.83
CA GLU A 680 -42.29 -7.50 -49.02
C GLU A 680 -42.02 -8.52 -50.14
N ALA A 681 -43.11 -8.86 -50.82
CA ALA A 681 -43.22 -9.88 -51.83
C ALA A 681 -42.76 -9.37 -53.22
N GLY A 682 -42.34 -10.31 -54.08
CA GLY A 682 -42.63 -10.23 -55.51
C GLY A 682 -41.46 -10.15 -56.48
N SER A 683 -41.39 -11.18 -57.36
CA SER A 683 -40.75 -11.22 -58.70
C SER A 683 -39.22 -11.09 -58.75
N GLY A 684 -38.44 -11.83 -59.54
CA GLY A 684 -38.66 -12.78 -60.63
C GLY A 684 -37.34 -12.88 -61.41
N SER A 685 -37.05 -14.04 -62.02
CA SER A 685 -36.06 -14.32 -63.11
C SER A 685 -34.60 -13.80 -62.95
N GLY A 686 -33.52 -14.53 -63.23
CA GLY A 686 -33.27 -15.71 -64.04
C GLY A 686 -31.75 -15.78 -64.34
N SER A 687 -31.32 -16.95 -64.85
CA SER A 687 -30.10 -17.25 -65.65
C SER A 687 -28.75 -16.67 -65.21
N GLY A 688 -27.71 -17.46 -64.94
CA GLY A 688 -27.00 -18.31 -65.89
C GLY A 688 -25.52 -17.92 -65.83
N ALA A 689 -24.65 -18.80 -65.34
CA ALA A 689 -23.77 -19.65 -66.15
C ALA A 689 -22.34 -19.09 -66.33
N THR A 690 -21.39 -19.99 -66.05
CA THR A 690 -20.10 -20.22 -66.74
C THR A 690 -18.87 -19.30 -66.51
N THR A 691 -17.93 -19.86 -65.75
CA THR A 691 -16.54 -20.23 -66.10
C THR A 691 -15.63 -19.26 -66.88
N SER A 692 -14.43 -19.04 -66.32
CA SER A 692 -13.09 -19.39 -66.88
C SER A 692 -12.04 -18.39 -66.36
N SER A 693 -11.11 -18.85 -65.51
CA SER A 693 -9.70 -19.16 -65.83
C SER A 693 -8.88 -18.00 -66.40
N GLY A 694 -7.87 -17.56 -65.63
CA GLY A 694 -6.82 -16.66 -66.12
C GLY A 694 -5.72 -16.46 -65.10
N LYS A 695 -4.70 -17.34 -65.13
CA LYS A 695 -3.41 -17.14 -64.47
C LYS A 695 -2.74 -15.86 -64.98
N GLY A 696 -2.06 -15.14 -64.09
CA GLY A 696 -1.17 -14.05 -64.44
C GLY A 696 -0.34 -13.59 -63.24
N GLU A 697 0.75 -14.30 -62.94
CA GLU A 697 1.89 -13.72 -62.22
C GLU A 697 2.47 -12.56 -63.03
N SER A 698 2.72 -11.40 -62.40
CA SER A 698 4.07 -10.82 -62.37
C SER A 698 4.19 -9.57 -61.48
N ARG A 699 5.28 -9.58 -60.71
CA ARG A 699 6.18 -8.47 -60.38
C ARG A 699 5.69 -7.25 -59.56
N LYS A 700 6.07 -7.29 -58.28
CA LYS A 700 7.08 -6.42 -57.60
C LYS A 700 7.24 -4.94 -58.05
N LYS A 701 7.22 -4.10 -57.00
CA LYS A 701 7.78 -2.75 -56.78
C LYS A 701 6.91 -1.57 -57.23
N ARG A 702 6.32 -0.86 -56.27
CA ARG A 702 6.98 0.11 -55.38
C ARG A 702 6.22 0.24 -54.07
#